data_AF-A0A3Q3VSK4-F1
#
_entry.id   AF-A0A3Q3VSK4-F1
#
_cell.length_a   1.000
_cell.length_b   1.000
_cell.length_c   1.000
_cell.angle_alpha   90.00
_cell.angle_beta   90.00
_cell.angle_gamma   90.00
#
_symmetry.space_group_name_H-M   'P 1'
#
loop_
_entity.id
_entity.type
_entity.pdbx_description
1 polymer ?
#
loop_
_entity_poly.entity_id
_entity_poly.type
_entity_poly.pdbx_seq_one_letter_code
_entity_poly.pdbx_strand_id
1 'polypeptide(L)'
;MKAKKKKRQDDFQKVKLKVGKTKPKANNATNTNFRSKGIYLTEQLKRDTSGPTTHRQLGINDLLSQLHHYNDNVKHSALLGLKELLSLNPSLLEQHLSRLLSEGAALFTDKDANVRAAATRLLKFIAQSVPAERVGPFFPLLSAHLSCAMTHIDTGIQEDAMKILDVLLEHYPALLAARPEVLLTNFLELISHRQSSGGTKKANDAKARTWALSVNPSRAVTSQQWRLSVLLRLGRFLQAVVEERPVEESDIFGPAEGVLGSSEEGRLTPLHLSWEDLTYSKIRVKVYEHSGAKPTPRSTFRLRPELDQGPALAEGLDSADAVQSFAATLVPLLLEVWVEASASDCPWNSTEGAHLLSPDAMSVLFQVLSILQLLRKLAPQDHRDALDAWFHKEYLGDFKQHFMKNFPYGALDTPKHKKKVDPKKSKQMVTVQGSTVEPLALNITLCQVMVSLSQRQGLNRGTDGDWLTPLKTFVRDTLGSGLKLSYRQLHMLLGTVWKMVLIQKSKTVTEDLLAAVYVYYKQKHLTLQTRSLLLSFYSKLYLQEQGHTHLARSKVLCRWLSSLPVQLSQLGHRNPALSARLILSIQAAASRGHKDLLNSLQTHACTLYDPQEGVVVLLPAESQQRLVQLLYFLPKMPQPLLANLSCCCTAGRISAGLAASLIRIVRLRSSLSNWSVGSQEAALQDVDYISFLFSTMMGFSSDKLAVLQEAGYDCALSPSPLSPLSLYPTPLDQFTHHWDVVEVLCHCLETLGSKSQCFEILQNGICKYVTKLVVVPDNMAAGLLRSVSRLVDLSVLPVESMLRFLSHCCLSLLALLITLQQELPADTNHKREAIWGACISALGTIPRLLRMVLQLMQVEDLNEEDLPLLGQILSMLLQHVPLHSQLLANSSLVQEIIQHLTRYCQGATREQWLTDLLYYYSVTVAHGSSTRRGNIGLRDMY
;
A
#
# COMPACT_ATOMS: atom_id res chain seq x y z
N MET A 1 70.23 -91.85 57.15
CA MET A 1 70.95 -91.48 55.91
C MET A 1 71.57 -92.72 55.27
N LYS A 2 71.22 -93.05 54.02
CA LYS A 2 72.01 -93.84 53.05
C LYS A 2 71.30 -93.73 51.67
N ALA A 3 72.06 -93.31 50.67
CA ALA A 3 71.61 -92.82 49.36
C ALA A 3 70.87 -93.86 48.49
N LYS A 4 69.80 -93.44 47.81
CA LYS A 4 69.18 -94.22 46.71
C LYS A 4 69.82 -93.84 45.37
N LYS A 5 70.55 -94.79 44.80
CA LYS A 5 71.13 -94.77 43.44
C LYS A 5 70.07 -94.37 42.39
N LYS A 6 70.44 -93.44 41.51
CA LYS A 6 69.70 -93.01 40.33
C LYS A 6 69.53 -94.21 39.39
N LYS A 7 68.31 -94.74 39.23
CA LYS A 7 67.97 -95.77 38.23
C LYS A 7 68.17 -95.17 36.83
N ARG A 8 68.85 -95.89 35.93
CA ARG A 8 68.90 -95.56 34.50
C ARG A 8 67.46 -95.42 33.97
N GLN A 9 67.16 -94.30 33.33
CA GLN A 9 65.92 -94.11 32.58
C GLN A 9 66.12 -94.81 31.22
N ASP A 10 65.30 -95.81 30.93
CA ASP A 10 65.27 -96.39 29.59
C ASP A 10 64.63 -95.38 28.61
N ASP A 11 65.24 -95.18 27.44
CA ASP A 11 64.82 -94.18 26.44
C ASP A 11 63.42 -94.43 25.87
N PHE A 12 62.90 -95.66 25.99
CA PHE A 12 61.56 -96.03 25.54
C PHE A 12 60.74 -96.67 26.66
N GLN A 13 59.84 -95.88 27.25
CA GLN A 13 58.86 -96.38 28.22
C GLN A 13 57.52 -96.66 27.53
N LYS A 14 57.17 -97.94 27.35
CA LYS A 14 55.81 -98.33 26.95
C LYS A 14 54.85 -98.11 28.12
N VAL A 15 53.90 -97.20 27.96
CA VAL A 15 52.83 -96.97 28.95
C VAL A 15 52.01 -98.26 29.10
N LYS A 16 51.83 -98.73 30.34
CA LYS A 16 51.07 -99.96 30.64
C LYS A 16 49.66 -99.89 30.06
N LEU A 17 49.25 -100.97 29.39
CA LEU A 17 47.94 -101.13 28.76
C LEU A 17 46.84 -101.08 29.82
N LYS A 18 46.03 -100.02 29.82
CA LYS A 18 44.82 -99.91 30.66
C LYS A 18 43.60 -100.28 29.82
N VAL A 19 42.99 -101.41 30.13
CA VAL A 19 41.81 -101.95 29.46
C VAL A 19 40.63 -100.97 29.59
N GLY A 20 39.91 -100.69 28.50
CA GLY A 20 38.77 -99.77 28.44
C GLY A 20 39.08 -98.34 27.95
N LYS A 21 40.34 -97.98 27.70
CA LYS A 21 40.70 -96.70 27.03
C LYS A 21 41.16 -96.95 25.60
N THR A 22 40.84 -96.02 24.69
CA THR A 22 41.24 -96.10 23.29
C THR A 22 42.76 -96.21 23.17
N LYS A 23 43.22 -97.11 22.29
CA LYS A 23 44.64 -97.41 22.09
C LYS A 23 45.39 -96.10 21.78
N PRO A 24 46.42 -95.74 22.57
CA PRO A 24 47.19 -94.52 22.30
C PRO A 24 47.83 -94.63 20.92
N LYS A 25 47.84 -93.51 20.18
CA LYS A 25 48.44 -93.44 18.85
C LYS A 25 49.93 -93.81 18.95
N ALA A 26 50.46 -94.46 17.92
CA ALA A 26 51.86 -94.87 17.89
C ALA A 26 52.78 -93.65 18.09
N ASN A 27 53.93 -93.84 18.77
CA ASN A 27 54.83 -92.73 19.11
C ASN A 27 55.38 -91.96 17.90
N ASN A 28 55.30 -92.54 16.69
CA ASN A 28 55.68 -91.91 15.43
C ASN A 28 54.52 -91.18 14.72
N ALA A 29 53.34 -91.09 15.32
CA ALA A 29 52.17 -90.46 14.72
C ALA A 29 52.22 -88.93 14.87
N THR A 30 52.53 -88.22 13.78
CA THR A 30 52.48 -86.75 13.73
C THR A 30 51.04 -86.25 13.82
N ASN A 31 50.76 -85.37 14.78
CA ASN A 31 49.44 -84.78 14.94
C ASN A 31 49.27 -83.58 14.00
N THR A 32 48.43 -83.73 12.97
CA THR A 32 48.15 -82.68 11.96
C THR A 32 47.02 -81.73 12.35
N ASN A 33 46.44 -81.85 13.55
CA ASN A 33 45.44 -80.90 14.03
C ASN A 33 46.09 -79.60 14.52
N PHE A 34 46.25 -78.64 13.62
CA PHE A 34 46.49 -77.24 13.99
C PHE A 34 45.25 -76.39 13.72
N ARG A 35 45.08 -75.31 14.48
CA ARG A 35 44.04 -74.29 14.26
C ARG A 35 44.71 -72.93 14.21
N SER A 36 44.50 -72.21 13.11
CA SER A 36 44.91 -70.81 12.95
C SER A 36 43.72 -69.89 13.26
N LYS A 37 43.91 -68.89 14.12
CA LYS A 37 42.95 -67.79 14.34
C LYS A 37 43.48 -66.52 13.68
N GLY A 38 42.65 -65.81 12.93
CA GLY A 38 43.01 -64.51 12.36
C GLY A 38 43.15 -63.45 13.45
N ILE A 39 44.14 -62.57 13.31
CA ILE A 39 44.33 -61.41 14.18
C ILE A 39 43.41 -60.30 13.66
N TYR A 40 42.45 -59.84 14.48
CA TYR A 40 41.60 -58.71 14.15
C TYR A 40 42.22 -57.43 14.71
N LEU A 41 42.83 -56.63 13.84
CA LEU A 41 43.27 -55.28 14.18
C LEU A 41 42.02 -54.38 14.20
N THR A 42 41.83 -53.62 15.27
CA THR A 42 40.85 -52.53 15.29
C THR A 42 41.18 -51.59 14.14
N GLU A 43 40.16 -51.16 13.38
CA GLU A 43 40.29 -50.30 12.20
C GLU A 43 40.81 -48.90 12.61
N GLN A 44 42.08 -48.78 12.99
CA GLN A 44 42.61 -47.55 13.56
C GLN A 44 42.93 -46.47 12.50
N LEU A 45 42.94 -46.80 11.21
CA LEU A 45 43.23 -45.85 10.12
C LEU A 45 42.59 -46.26 8.76
N LYS A 46 41.28 -46.51 8.69
CA LYS A 46 40.60 -46.42 7.38
C LYS A 46 40.41 -44.94 7.08
N ARG A 47 41.23 -44.37 6.18
CA ARG A 47 41.01 -43.04 5.62
C ARG A 47 39.77 -43.11 4.75
N ASP A 48 38.65 -42.61 5.24
CA ASP A 48 37.46 -42.45 4.43
C ASP A 48 37.78 -41.36 3.39
N THR A 49 38.09 -41.77 2.16
CA THR A 49 38.49 -40.86 1.06
C THR A 49 37.27 -40.32 0.32
N SER A 50 36.06 -40.74 0.74
CA SER A 50 34.79 -40.43 0.09
C SER A 50 34.02 -39.32 0.82
N GLY A 51 34.63 -38.16 0.97
CA GLY A 51 33.91 -36.99 1.48
C GLY A 51 34.75 -35.72 1.57
N PRO A 52 34.10 -34.55 1.61
CA PRO A 52 34.78 -33.27 1.85
C PRO A 52 35.46 -33.25 3.23
N THR A 53 36.71 -32.79 3.26
CA THR A 53 37.52 -32.66 4.48
C THR A 53 38.03 -31.24 4.66
N THR A 54 38.39 -30.90 5.91
CA THR A 54 39.08 -29.64 6.24
C THR A 54 40.55 -29.64 5.76
N HIS A 55 41.24 -28.50 5.85
CA HIS A 55 42.70 -28.44 5.61
C HIS A 55 43.50 -29.44 6.49
N ARG A 56 42.96 -29.83 7.66
CA ARG A 56 43.54 -30.84 8.55
C ARG A 56 43.12 -32.27 8.22
N GLN A 57 42.46 -32.48 7.08
CA GLN A 57 41.98 -33.78 6.60
C GLN A 57 40.99 -34.46 7.55
N LEU A 58 40.17 -33.68 8.27
CA LEU A 58 39.10 -34.17 9.14
C LEU A 58 37.74 -34.02 8.45
N GLY A 59 36.93 -35.08 8.49
CA GLY A 59 35.55 -35.06 8.01
C GLY A 59 34.55 -34.56 9.07
N ILE A 60 33.29 -34.37 8.69
CA ILE A 60 32.26 -33.84 9.59
C ILE A 60 32.00 -34.73 10.82
N ASN A 61 32.05 -36.05 10.65
CA ASN A 61 31.86 -37.00 11.76
C ASN A 61 33.02 -36.95 12.76
N ASP A 62 34.26 -36.81 12.29
CA ASP A 62 35.44 -36.68 13.14
C ASP A 62 35.35 -35.40 13.97
N LEU A 63 35.01 -34.27 13.32
CA LEU A 63 34.87 -32.99 13.99
C LEU A 63 33.75 -32.98 15.03
N LEU A 64 32.58 -33.56 14.71
CA LEU A 64 31.48 -33.70 15.67
C LEU A 64 31.87 -34.58 16.87
N SER A 65 32.66 -35.65 16.66
CA SER A 65 33.13 -36.49 17.77
C SER A 65 34.12 -35.75 18.68
N GLN A 66 34.94 -34.85 18.11
CA GLN A 66 35.93 -34.07 18.86
C GLN A 66 35.30 -32.99 19.76
N LEU A 67 34.02 -32.64 19.56
CA LEU A 67 33.30 -31.71 20.44
C LEU A 67 33.13 -32.27 21.87
N HIS A 68 33.15 -33.59 22.03
CA HIS A 68 33.05 -34.28 23.32
C HIS A 68 34.41 -34.53 24.00
N HIS A 69 35.50 -34.12 23.36
CA HIS A 69 36.85 -34.41 23.85
C HIS A 69 37.15 -33.61 25.14
N TYR A 70 37.77 -34.23 26.14
CA TYR A 70 38.05 -33.58 27.44
C TYR A 70 38.99 -32.35 27.36
N ASN A 71 39.75 -32.22 26.27
CA ASN A 71 40.67 -31.11 26.01
C ASN A 71 39.99 -29.97 25.23
N ASP A 72 39.92 -28.80 25.85
CA ASP A 72 39.22 -27.62 25.34
C ASP A 72 39.83 -27.08 24.03
N ASN A 73 41.15 -27.21 23.84
CA ASN A 73 41.81 -26.82 22.57
C ASN A 73 41.40 -27.70 21.39
N VAL A 74 41.09 -28.97 21.65
CA VAL A 74 40.60 -29.92 20.65
C VAL A 74 39.17 -29.54 20.26
N LYS A 75 38.29 -29.30 21.25
CA LYS A 75 36.92 -28.82 20.99
C LYS A 75 36.90 -27.50 20.20
N HIS A 76 37.70 -26.53 20.62
CA HIS A 76 37.81 -25.24 19.95
C HIS A 76 38.30 -25.39 18.50
N SER A 77 39.34 -26.21 18.26
CA SER A 77 39.82 -26.50 16.91
C SER A 77 38.76 -27.21 16.06
N ALA A 78 37.98 -28.12 16.65
CA ALA A 78 36.91 -28.82 15.98
C ALA A 78 35.76 -27.87 15.56
N LEU A 79 35.38 -26.91 16.42
CA LEU A 79 34.38 -25.89 16.09
C LEU A 79 34.83 -24.97 14.93
N LEU A 80 36.11 -24.58 14.91
CA LEU A 80 36.67 -23.82 13.79
C LEU A 80 36.70 -24.66 12.51
N GLY A 81 37.09 -25.93 12.62
CA GLY A 81 37.07 -26.88 11.50
C GLY A 81 35.66 -27.12 10.95
N LEU A 82 34.63 -27.20 11.80
CA LEU A 82 33.23 -27.30 11.37
C LEU A 82 32.82 -26.07 10.57
N LYS A 83 33.15 -24.87 11.05
CA LYS A 83 32.85 -23.64 10.32
C LYS A 83 33.54 -23.59 8.96
N GLU A 84 34.83 -23.96 8.90
CA GLU A 84 35.60 -24.07 7.65
C GLU A 84 34.92 -25.05 6.67
N LEU A 85 34.64 -26.28 7.14
CA LEU A 85 34.08 -27.35 6.33
C LEU A 85 32.70 -26.99 5.75
N LEU A 86 31.83 -26.42 6.57
CA LEU A 86 30.47 -26.01 6.17
C LEU A 86 30.48 -24.80 5.24
N SER A 87 31.48 -23.91 5.36
CA SER A 87 31.64 -22.78 4.43
C SER A 87 32.06 -23.25 3.04
N LEU A 88 32.90 -24.30 2.98
CA LEU A 88 33.37 -24.88 1.72
C LEU A 88 32.33 -25.82 1.09
N ASN A 89 31.47 -26.46 1.89
CA ASN A 89 30.51 -27.46 1.44
C ASN A 89 29.12 -27.24 2.08
N PRO A 90 28.32 -26.28 1.57
CA PRO A 90 27.01 -25.94 2.15
C PRO A 90 26.02 -27.11 2.20
N SER A 91 26.11 -28.08 1.28
CA SER A 91 25.24 -29.27 1.26
C SER A 91 25.34 -30.13 2.54
N LEU A 92 26.50 -30.13 3.20
CA LEU A 92 26.69 -30.84 4.47
C LEU A 92 25.87 -30.24 5.61
N LEU A 93 25.60 -28.92 5.55
CA LEU A 93 24.81 -28.23 6.56
C LEU A 93 23.39 -28.78 6.59
N GLU A 94 22.78 -28.97 5.41
CA GLU A 94 21.43 -29.53 5.30
C GLU A 94 21.37 -30.99 5.74
N GLN A 95 22.39 -31.77 5.40
CA GLN A 95 22.47 -33.20 5.74
C GLN A 95 22.65 -33.45 7.24
N HIS A 96 23.37 -32.57 7.95
CA HIS A 96 23.76 -32.77 9.34
C HIS A 96 23.19 -31.73 10.32
N LEU A 97 22.21 -30.92 9.89
CA LEU A 97 21.64 -29.81 10.68
C LEU A 97 21.25 -30.21 12.11
N SER A 98 20.55 -31.34 12.26
CA SER A 98 20.10 -31.83 13.58
C SER A 98 21.26 -32.03 14.55
N ARG A 99 22.35 -32.67 14.10
CA ARG A 99 23.53 -32.95 14.92
C ARG A 99 24.34 -31.68 15.18
N LEU A 100 24.47 -30.81 14.17
CA LEU A 100 25.17 -29.53 14.32
C LEU A 100 24.51 -28.64 15.38
N LEU A 101 23.18 -28.57 15.36
CA LEU A 101 22.43 -27.79 16.35
C LEU A 101 22.48 -28.43 17.74
N SER A 102 22.32 -29.75 17.87
CA SER A 102 22.33 -30.40 19.18
C SER A 102 23.70 -30.36 19.86
N GLU A 103 24.75 -30.71 19.12
CA GLU A 103 26.12 -30.74 19.65
C GLU A 103 26.67 -29.32 19.89
N GLY A 104 26.32 -28.37 19.00
CA GLY A 104 26.65 -26.97 19.19
C GLY A 104 25.98 -26.35 20.43
N ALA A 105 24.70 -26.67 20.67
CA ALA A 105 23.94 -26.16 21.82
C ALA A 105 24.48 -26.66 23.17
N ALA A 106 24.93 -27.92 23.23
CA ALA A 106 25.52 -28.48 24.45
C ALA A 106 26.77 -27.72 24.92
N LEU A 107 27.47 -27.05 24.02
CA LEU A 107 28.68 -26.27 24.31
C LEU A 107 28.39 -24.85 24.79
N PHE A 108 27.13 -24.41 24.88
CA PHE A 108 26.77 -23.09 25.42
C PHE A 108 27.15 -22.94 26.90
N THR A 109 27.19 -24.05 27.63
CA THR A 109 27.56 -24.11 29.04
C THR A 109 28.95 -24.72 29.26
N ASP A 110 29.81 -24.74 28.23
CA ASP A 110 31.18 -25.27 28.38
C ASP A 110 31.97 -24.39 29.35
N LYS A 111 32.85 -25.02 30.14
CA LYS A 111 33.71 -24.34 31.13
C LYS A 111 34.66 -23.33 30.48
N ASP A 112 35.14 -23.59 29.27
CA ASP A 112 36.13 -22.75 28.59
C ASP A 112 35.45 -21.63 27.76
N ALA A 113 35.89 -20.40 28.00
CA ALA A 113 35.32 -19.23 27.33
C ALA A 113 35.58 -19.19 25.81
N ASN A 114 36.71 -19.74 25.34
CA ASN A 114 37.01 -19.77 23.91
C ASN A 114 36.15 -20.80 23.19
N VAL A 115 35.90 -21.95 23.82
CA VAL A 115 34.96 -22.97 23.30
C VAL A 115 33.56 -22.38 23.17
N ARG A 116 33.04 -21.72 24.21
CA ARG A 116 31.73 -21.03 24.15
C ARG A 116 31.70 -19.98 23.05
N ALA A 117 32.72 -19.12 22.95
CA ALA A 117 32.79 -18.10 21.92
C ALA A 117 32.83 -18.69 20.49
N ALA A 118 33.54 -19.80 20.29
CA ALA A 118 33.55 -20.52 19.02
C ALA A 118 32.19 -21.19 18.71
N ALA A 119 31.50 -21.73 19.72
CA ALA A 119 30.15 -22.29 19.57
C ALA A 119 29.14 -21.21 19.17
N THR A 120 29.19 -20.02 19.78
CA THR A 120 28.34 -18.88 19.40
C THR A 120 28.61 -18.42 17.96
N ARG A 121 29.88 -18.42 17.53
CA ARG A 121 30.24 -18.08 16.13
C ARG A 121 29.76 -19.14 15.14
N LEU A 122 29.80 -20.42 15.50
CA LEU A 122 29.24 -21.50 14.69
C LEU A 122 27.72 -21.36 14.59
N LEU A 123 27.03 -21.11 15.72
CA LEU A 123 25.59 -20.84 15.73
C LEU A 123 25.24 -19.66 14.81
N LYS A 124 25.98 -18.55 14.90
CA LYS A 124 25.74 -17.38 14.01
C LYS A 124 25.90 -17.73 12.53
N PHE A 125 26.93 -18.52 12.18
CA PHE A 125 27.13 -18.98 10.81
C PHE A 125 25.98 -19.87 10.32
N ILE A 126 25.53 -20.82 11.14
CA ILE A 126 24.38 -21.68 10.82
C ILE A 126 23.12 -20.81 10.67
N ALA A 127 22.93 -19.85 11.58
CA ALA A 127 21.76 -18.98 11.60
C ALA A 127 21.62 -18.09 10.37
N GLN A 128 22.74 -17.61 9.83
CA GLN A 128 22.79 -16.85 8.58
C GLN A 128 22.52 -17.69 7.34
N SER A 129 22.65 -19.02 7.45
CA SER A 129 22.60 -19.95 6.30
C SER A 129 21.32 -20.79 6.26
N VAL A 130 20.56 -20.89 7.37
CA VAL A 130 19.40 -21.78 7.49
C VAL A 130 18.14 -21.01 7.89
N PRO A 131 17.04 -21.10 7.12
CA PRO A 131 15.80 -20.41 7.45
C PRO A 131 15.12 -20.98 8.71
N ALA A 132 14.32 -20.15 9.37
CA ALA A 132 13.67 -20.47 10.65
C ALA A 132 12.84 -21.76 10.61
N GLU A 133 12.12 -22.01 9.52
CA GLU A 133 11.26 -23.18 9.32
C GLU A 133 12.00 -24.51 9.50
N ARG A 134 13.27 -24.56 9.10
CA ARG A 134 14.12 -25.77 9.17
C ARG A 134 14.73 -25.95 10.56
N VAL A 135 14.91 -24.85 11.31
CA VAL A 135 15.40 -24.87 12.70
C VAL A 135 14.27 -25.15 13.70
N GLY A 136 13.03 -24.78 13.36
CA GLY A 136 11.84 -24.93 14.20
C GLY A 136 11.75 -26.23 15.01
N PRO A 137 11.91 -27.43 14.40
CA PRO A 137 11.87 -28.70 15.12
C PRO A 137 12.93 -28.88 16.22
N PHE A 138 14.08 -28.22 16.07
CA PHE A 138 15.22 -28.29 17.00
C PHE A 138 15.28 -27.10 17.95
N PHE A 139 14.45 -26.07 17.71
CA PHE A 139 14.46 -24.85 18.50
C PHE A 139 14.16 -25.06 19.99
N PRO A 140 13.30 -26.00 20.42
CA PRO A 140 13.11 -26.28 21.83
C PRO A 140 14.38 -26.70 22.57
N LEU A 141 15.29 -27.41 21.89
CA LEU A 141 16.59 -27.81 22.44
C LEU A 141 17.52 -26.60 22.59
N LEU A 142 17.61 -25.75 21.56
CA LEU A 142 18.40 -24.51 21.61
C LEU A 142 17.93 -23.59 22.74
N SER A 143 16.62 -23.42 22.86
CA SER A 143 15.98 -22.61 23.90
C SER A 143 16.24 -23.16 25.31
N ALA A 144 16.24 -24.49 25.49
CA ALA A 144 16.56 -25.10 26.77
C ALA A 144 18.03 -24.88 27.17
N HIS A 145 18.98 -25.13 26.26
CA HIS A 145 20.41 -24.88 26.54
C HIS A 145 20.72 -23.40 26.79
N LEU A 146 20.07 -22.50 26.05
CA LEU A 146 20.15 -21.06 26.34
C LEU A 146 19.64 -20.75 27.75
N SER A 147 18.48 -21.31 28.13
CA SER A 147 17.90 -21.09 29.45
C SER A 147 18.83 -21.55 30.57
N CYS A 148 19.43 -22.74 30.41
CA CYS A 148 20.45 -23.25 31.33
C CYS A 148 21.68 -22.34 31.42
N ALA A 149 22.13 -21.77 30.31
CA ALA A 149 23.26 -20.85 30.29
C ALA A 149 22.93 -19.50 30.96
N MET A 150 21.71 -18.99 30.78
CA MET A 150 21.23 -17.75 31.43
C MET A 150 21.10 -17.88 32.94
N THR A 151 20.71 -19.05 33.45
CA THR A 151 20.55 -19.30 34.90
C THR A 151 21.76 -20.00 35.52
N HIS A 152 22.87 -20.11 34.79
CA HIS A 152 24.07 -20.80 35.23
C HIS A 152 24.73 -20.10 36.42
N ILE A 153 25.36 -20.84 37.34
CA ILE A 153 25.98 -20.28 38.56
C ILE A 153 27.19 -19.39 38.24
N ASP A 154 27.92 -19.70 37.15
CA ASP A 154 29.05 -18.90 36.64
C ASP A 154 28.56 -17.70 35.82
N THR A 155 28.90 -16.49 36.27
CA THR A 155 28.55 -15.23 35.62
C THR A 155 29.18 -15.05 34.24
N GLY A 156 30.33 -15.68 33.98
CA GLY A 156 30.96 -15.66 32.65
C GLY A 156 30.14 -16.45 31.62
N ILE A 157 29.49 -17.54 32.05
CA ILE A 157 28.57 -18.30 31.20
C ILE A 157 27.27 -17.52 30.98
N GLN A 158 26.74 -16.85 32.01
CA GLN A 158 25.57 -15.97 31.88
C GLN A 158 25.83 -14.83 30.87
N GLU A 159 27.02 -14.20 30.92
CA GLU A 159 27.38 -13.14 29.96
C GLU A 159 27.43 -13.66 28.52
N ASP A 160 28.03 -14.84 28.29
CA ASP A 160 28.09 -15.45 26.96
C ASP A 160 26.72 -15.93 26.47
N ALA A 161 25.82 -16.34 27.38
CA ALA A 161 24.43 -16.67 27.07
C ALA A 161 23.69 -15.49 26.45
N MET A 162 23.97 -14.26 26.90
CA MET A 162 23.38 -13.05 26.31
C MET A 162 23.82 -12.83 24.86
N LYS A 163 25.05 -13.24 24.50
CA LYS A 163 25.56 -13.19 23.11
C LYS A 163 24.88 -14.24 22.23
N ILE A 164 24.57 -15.42 22.80
CA ILE A 164 23.80 -16.47 22.12
C ILE A 164 22.37 -16.01 21.86
N LEU A 165 21.74 -15.39 22.87
CA LEU A 165 20.42 -14.79 22.73
C LEU A 165 20.39 -13.72 21.62
N ASP A 166 21.42 -12.87 21.51
CA ASP A 166 21.50 -11.87 20.43
C ASP A 166 21.46 -12.50 19.04
N VAL A 167 22.17 -13.62 18.83
CA VAL A 167 22.16 -14.37 17.55
C VAL A 167 20.75 -14.91 17.25
N LEU A 168 20.08 -15.45 18.26
CA LEU A 168 18.73 -16.00 18.09
C LEU A 168 17.68 -14.90 17.88
N LEU A 169 17.81 -13.74 18.52
CA LEU A 169 16.94 -12.58 18.28
C LEU A 169 17.18 -11.96 16.89
N GLU A 170 18.42 -12.00 16.37
CA GLU A 170 18.78 -11.49 15.05
C GLU A 170 18.21 -12.36 13.91
N HIS A 171 18.22 -13.69 14.07
CA HIS A 171 17.89 -14.62 12.98
C HIS A 171 16.59 -15.41 13.17
N TYR A 172 16.15 -15.62 14.41
CA TYR A 172 15.00 -16.49 14.76
C TYR A 172 14.04 -15.85 15.79
N PRO A 173 13.60 -14.58 15.61
CA PRO A 173 12.73 -13.89 16.57
C PRO A 173 11.38 -14.60 16.79
N ALA A 174 10.76 -15.10 15.73
CA ALA A 174 9.51 -15.87 15.76
C ALA A 174 9.57 -17.11 16.67
N LEU A 175 10.66 -17.87 16.53
CA LEU A 175 10.83 -19.11 17.28
C LEU A 175 11.08 -18.83 18.77
N LEU A 176 11.80 -17.75 19.10
CA LEU A 176 11.98 -17.27 20.47
C LEU A 176 10.66 -16.81 21.09
N ALA A 177 9.84 -16.08 20.32
CA ALA A 177 8.57 -15.54 20.78
C ALA A 177 7.52 -16.62 21.10
N ALA A 178 7.65 -17.81 20.53
CA ALA A 178 6.67 -18.89 20.67
C ALA A 178 6.52 -19.45 22.09
N ARG A 179 7.53 -19.32 22.97
CA ARG A 179 7.48 -19.78 24.37
C ARG A 179 8.12 -18.77 25.32
N PRO A 180 7.44 -17.65 25.61
CA PRO A 180 8.09 -16.50 26.22
C PRO A 180 8.35 -16.64 27.74
N GLU A 181 7.52 -17.40 28.45
CA GLU A 181 7.51 -17.46 29.93
C GLU A 181 8.86 -17.89 30.54
N VAL A 182 9.48 -18.94 29.98
CA VAL A 182 10.75 -19.47 30.50
C VAL A 182 11.86 -18.44 30.36
N LEU A 183 11.91 -17.71 29.25
CA LEU A 183 12.94 -16.69 29.05
C LEU A 183 12.65 -15.44 29.89
N LEU A 184 11.39 -15.05 30.07
CA LEU A 184 11.02 -13.92 30.93
C LEU A 184 11.44 -14.12 32.39
N THR A 185 11.25 -15.33 32.93
CA THR A 185 11.69 -15.66 34.29
C THR A 185 13.22 -15.61 34.40
N ASN A 186 13.95 -16.13 33.40
CA ASN A 186 15.42 -16.02 33.36
C ASN A 186 15.88 -14.55 33.34
N PHE A 187 15.21 -13.66 32.59
CA PHE A 187 15.53 -12.23 32.60
C PHE A 187 15.36 -11.58 33.97
N LEU A 188 14.32 -11.98 34.74
CA LEU A 188 14.12 -11.48 36.11
C LEU A 188 15.26 -11.93 37.03
N GLU A 189 15.69 -13.18 36.94
CA GLU A 189 16.80 -13.71 37.75
C GLU A 189 18.15 -13.07 37.42
N LEU A 190 18.36 -12.62 36.18
CA LEU A 190 19.58 -11.90 35.78
C LEU A 190 19.68 -10.48 36.36
N ILE A 191 18.56 -9.84 36.71
CA ILE A 191 18.51 -8.47 37.25
C ILE A 191 18.14 -8.41 38.74
N SER A 192 17.63 -9.51 39.31
CA SER A 192 17.11 -9.54 40.67
C SER A 192 17.30 -10.91 41.32
N HIS A 193 17.23 -10.96 42.66
CA HIS A 193 17.24 -12.21 43.42
C HIS A 193 15.95 -12.34 44.24
N ARG A 194 15.48 -13.57 44.40
CA ARG A 194 14.29 -13.87 45.21
C ARG A 194 14.65 -13.81 46.69
N GLN A 195 14.00 -12.93 47.46
CA GLN A 195 14.22 -12.87 48.90
C GLN A 195 13.52 -14.06 49.57
N SER A 196 14.29 -14.99 50.12
CA SER A 196 13.74 -16.01 51.00
C SER A 196 13.38 -15.36 52.33
N SER A 197 12.09 -15.20 52.61
CA SER A 197 11.57 -14.75 53.90
C SER A 197 11.86 -15.80 54.99
N GLY A 198 13.09 -15.80 55.49
CA GLY A 198 13.49 -16.52 56.69
C GLY A 198 13.27 -15.62 57.91
N GLY A 199 12.02 -15.48 58.36
CA GLY A 199 11.73 -14.75 59.60
C GLY A 199 10.24 -14.64 59.89
N THR A 200 9.80 -15.29 60.97
CA THR A 200 8.45 -15.18 61.54
C THR A 200 8.10 -13.73 61.88
N LYS A 201 7.38 -13.03 61.00
CA LYS A 201 6.64 -11.81 61.34
C LYS A 201 5.26 -11.80 60.69
N LYS A 202 4.31 -11.29 61.47
CA LYS A 202 2.85 -11.37 61.30
C LYS A 202 2.37 -10.87 59.93
N ALA A 203 1.43 -11.63 59.36
CA ALA A 203 0.67 -11.29 58.17
C ALA A 203 -0.21 -10.06 58.43
N ASN A 204 0.19 -8.88 57.93
CA ASN A 204 -0.78 -7.83 57.61
C ASN A 204 -0.31 -6.77 56.59
N ASP A 205 0.77 -7.00 55.84
CA ASP A 205 1.13 -6.17 54.68
C ASP A 205 1.17 -7.03 53.41
N ALA A 206 0.16 -6.88 52.56
CA ALA A 206 0.06 -7.58 51.26
C ALA A 206 1.05 -7.05 50.19
N LYS A 207 2.03 -6.23 50.57
CA LYS A 207 3.10 -5.71 49.70
C LYS A 207 4.48 -6.31 50.03
N ALA A 208 4.55 -7.61 50.30
CA ALA A 208 5.82 -8.29 50.51
C ALA A 208 6.60 -8.42 49.17
N ARG A 209 7.53 -7.49 48.93
CA ARG A 209 8.53 -7.53 47.84
C ARG A 209 9.21 -8.90 47.79
N THR A 210 8.87 -9.70 46.79
CA THR A 210 9.42 -11.06 46.62
C THR A 210 10.79 -11.03 45.91
N TRP A 211 11.09 -9.94 45.19
CA TRP A 211 12.31 -9.76 44.39
C TRP A 211 12.97 -8.43 44.71
N ALA A 212 14.31 -8.41 44.75
CA ALA A 212 15.11 -7.21 44.95
C ALA A 212 16.28 -7.17 43.96
N LEU A 213 16.71 -5.97 43.54
CA LEU A 213 17.79 -5.82 42.57
C LEU A 213 19.06 -6.54 43.02
N SER A 214 19.67 -7.30 42.10
CA SER A 214 20.97 -7.93 42.33
C SER A 214 22.10 -6.92 42.13
N VAL A 215 23.18 -7.08 42.90
CA VAL A 215 24.44 -6.34 42.69
C VAL A 215 25.33 -7.25 41.84
N ASN A 216 25.85 -6.74 40.72
CA ASN A 216 26.72 -7.51 39.82
C ASN A 216 27.96 -8.00 40.59
N PRO A 217 28.23 -9.32 40.67
CA PRO A 217 29.40 -9.86 41.36
C PRO A 217 30.72 -9.66 40.60
N SER A 218 30.66 -9.39 39.30
CA SER A 218 31.86 -9.25 38.45
C SER A 218 32.45 -7.84 38.54
N ARG A 219 33.77 -7.73 38.73
CA ARG A 219 34.48 -6.44 38.82
C ARG A 219 34.68 -5.73 37.46
N ALA A 220 34.25 -6.33 36.36
CA ALA A 220 34.55 -5.87 35.00
C ALA A 220 33.58 -4.79 34.47
N VAL A 221 32.33 -4.79 34.94
CA VAL A 221 31.25 -3.91 34.46
C VAL A 221 30.45 -3.41 35.66
N THR A 222 29.99 -2.16 35.66
CA THR A 222 29.17 -1.64 36.77
C THR A 222 27.82 -2.36 36.85
N SER A 223 27.18 -2.34 38.03
CA SER A 223 25.82 -2.89 38.20
C SER A 223 24.81 -2.27 37.21
N GLN A 224 24.92 -0.96 36.99
CA GLN A 224 24.07 -0.23 36.05
C GLN A 224 24.30 -0.63 34.60
N GLN A 225 25.55 -0.78 34.16
CA GLN A 225 25.88 -1.21 32.80
C GLN A 225 25.43 -2.65 32.52
N TRP A 226 25.57 -3.55 33.50
CA TRP A 226 25.04 -4.91 33.41
C TRP A 226 23.51 -4.89 33.24
N ARG A 227 22.80 -4.16 34.11
CA ARG A 227 21.33 -4.08 34.02
C ARG A 227 20.87 -3.44 32.72
N LEU A 228 21.53 -2.40 32.24
CA LEU A 228 21.23 -1.81 30.93
C LEU A 228 21.37 -2.86 29.82
N SER A 229 22.44 -3.65 29.84
CA SER A 229 22.71 -4.73 28.87
C SER A 229 21.62 -5.81 28.88
N VAL A 230 21.13 -6.19 30.07
CA VAL A 230 20.05 -7.17 30.22
C VAL A 230 18.70 -6.58 29.80
N LEU A 231 18.36 -5.37 30.25
CA LEU A 231 17.10 -4.68 29.92
C LEU A 231 16.98 -4.40 28.42
N LEU A 232 18.08 -4.09 27.74
CA LEU A 232 18.09 -3.89 26.29
C LEU A 232 17.68 -5.17 25.54
N ARG A 233 18.20 -6.32 25.95
CA ARG A 233 17.84 -7.63 25.38
C ARG A 233 16.44 -8.07 25.76
N LEU A 234 16.00 -7.80 26.98
CA LEU A 234 14.61 -8.00 27.39
C LEU A 234 13.67 -7.18 26.51
N GLY A 235 13.99 -5.90 26.25
CA GLY A 235 13.20 -5.05 25.36
C GLY A 235 13.13 -5.61 23.92
N ARG A 236 14.25 -6.04 23.34
CA ARG A 236 14.27 -6.68 22.02
C ARG A 236 13.46 -7.97 21.98
N PHE A 237 13.54 -8.77 23.04
CA PHE A 237 12.76 -10.00 23.16
C PHE A 237 11.26 -9.72 23.27
N LEU A 238 10.85 -8.79 24.14
CA LEU A 238 9.45 -8.37 24.26
C LEU A 238 8.91 -7.76 22.95
N GLN A 239 9.74 -7.03 22.21
CA GLN A 239 9.39 -6.52 20.89
C GLN A 239 9.11 -7.65 19.90
N ALA A 240 9.97 -8.67 19.83
CA ALA A 240 9.71 -9.86 19.00
C ALA A 240 8.41 -10.56 19.39
N VAL A 241 8.11 -10.68 20.70
CA VAL A 241 6.83 -11.26 21.18
C VAL A 241 5.62 -10.44 20.74
N VAL A 242 5.74 -9.11 20.67
CA VAL A 242 4.65 -8.23 20.21
C VAL A 242 4.45 -8.32 18.69
N GLU A 243 5.54 -8.38 17.91
CA GLU A 243 5.50 -8.39 16.44
C GLU A 243 4.95 -9.71 15.85
N GLU A 244 5.15 -10.83 16.54
CA GLU A 244 4.71 -12.17 16.12
C GLU A 244 3.23 -12.47 16.40
N ARG A 245 2.52 -11.54 17.06
CA ARG A 245 1.07 -11.66 17.26
C ARG A 245 0.33 -11.17 16.01
N PRO A 246 -0.79 -11.80 15.62
CA PRO A 246 -1.56 -11.39 14.46
C PRO A 246 -1.99 -9.92 14.62
N VAL A 247 -1.47 -9.06 13.74
CA VAL A 247 -1.85 -7.65 13.67
C VAL A 247 -3.25 -7.58 13.07
N GLU A 248 -4.27 -7.43 13.92
CA GLU A 248 -5.54 -6.92 13.43
C GLU A 248 -5.31 -5.46 13.02
N GLU A 249 -5.60 -5.14 11.75
CA GLU A 249 -5.43 -3.82 11.13
C GLU A 249 -6.29 -2.75 11.83
N SER A 250 -5.84 -2.26 12.99
CA SER A 250 -6.47 -1.14 13.69
C SER A 250 -5.46 -0.20 14.40
N ASP A 251 -4.20 -0.61 14.59
CA ASP A 251 -3.17 0.18 15.29
C ASP A 251 -2.20 0.90 14.33
N ILE A 252 -2.55 2.11 13.87
CA ILE A 252 -1.72 2.88 12.92
C ILE A 252 -0.62 3.74 13.59
N PHE A 253 -0.27 3.48 14.85
CA PHE A 253 0.89 4.11 15.52
C PHE A 253 1.92 3.07 16.02
N GLY A 254 1.86 1.83 15.51
CA GLY A 254 3.00 0.90 15.56
C GLY A 254 4.16 1.40 14.68
N PRO A 255 5.41 0.92 14.90
CA PRO A 255 6.53 1.28 14.05
C PRO A 255 6.32 0.67 12.66
N ALA A 256 5.87 1.45 11.69
CA ALA A 256 5.92 1.07 10.29
C ALA A 256 7.36 1.25 9.79
N GLU A 257 8.15 0.20 9.92
CA GLU A 257 9.34 0.02 9.11
C GLU A 257 8.86 -0.42 7.72
N GLY A 258 9.09 0.40 6.70
CA GLY A 258 8.59 0.14 5.35
C GLY A 258 8.43 1.37 4.48
N VAL A 259 9.56 2.00 4.15
CA VAL A 259 9.68 2.70 2.86
C VAL A 259 9.45 1.66 1.77
N LEU A 260 8.71 2.03 0.73
CA LEU A 260 8.49 1.25 -0.49
C LEU A 260 9.73 0.43 -0.88
N GLY A 261 9.60 -0.89 -0.79
CA GLY A 261 10.49 -1.87 -1.41
C GLY A 261 9.59 -2.89 -2.12
N SER A 262 9.75 -2.95 -3.43
CA SER A 262 9.10 -3.86 -4.37
C SER A 262 9.10 -5.33 -3.91
N SER A 263 7.91 -5.91 -3.74
CA SER A 263 7.67 -7.31 -4.08
C SER A 263 6.58 -7.29 -5.16
N GLU A 264 7.02 -7.34 -6.42
CA GLU A 264 6.15 -7.81 -7.48
C GLU A 264 5.82 -9.27 -7.19
N GLU A 265 4.54 -9.60 -7.02
CA GLU A 265 3.94 -10.81 -7.59
C GLU A 265 2.42 -10.76 -7.42
N GLY A 266 1.71 -11.00 -8.53
CA GLY A 266 0.27 -11.31 -8.54
C GLY A 266 -0.67 -10.15 -8.85
N ARG A 267 -0.62 -9.62 -10.08
CA ARG A 267 -1.75 -8.88 -10.68
C ARG A 267 -3.05 -9.69 -10.56
N LEU A 268 -4.09 -9.08 -10.02
CA LEU A 268 -5.46 -9.14 -10.55
C LEU A 268 -6.11 -7.76 -10.36
N THR A 269 -6.14 -6.97 -11.42
CA THR A 269 -6.98 -5.77 -11.53
C THR A 269 -8.42 -6.20 -11.81
N PRO A 270 -9.42 -5.77 -11.03
CA PRO A 270 -10.80 -5.73 -11.51
C PRO A 270 -11.13 -4.31 -11.98
N LEU A 271 -11.41 -4.18 -13.27
CA LEU A 271 -12.18 -3.09 -13.84
C LEU A 271 -13.63 -3.18 -13.35
N HIS A 272 -14.10 -2.16 -12.63
CA HIS A 272 -15.33 -1.38 -12.87
C HIS A 272 -15.79 -0.70 -11.58
N LEU A 273 -15.82 0.63 -11.59
CA LEU A 273 -16.44 1.43 -10.54
C LEU A 273 -17.95 1.50 -10.77
N SER A 274 -18.74 1.04 -9.80
CA SER A 274 -20.18 1.34 -9.73
C SER A 274 -20.42 2.56 -8.85
N TRP A 275 -21.37 3.40 -9.26
CA TRP A 275 -21.81 4.62 -8.59
C TRP A 275 -22.68 4.36 -7.33
N GLU A 276 -22.55 3.18 -6.71
CA GLU A 276 -23.35 2.74 -5.56
C GLU A 276 -22.59 2.85 -4.23
N ASP A 277 -21.32 3.24 -4.26
CA ASP A 277 -20.47 3.32 -3.07
C ASP A 277 -20.64 4.62 -2.24
N LEU A 278 -21.51 5.53 -2.69
CA LEU A 278 -21.82 6.80 -2.04
C LEU A 278 -23.32 6.90 -1.74
N THR A 279 -23.80 6.26 -0.68
CA THR A 279 -24.71 6.85 0.34
C THR A 279 -25.07 5.78 1.39
N TYR A 280 -24.99 6.18 2.66
CA TYR A 280 -25.08 5.33 3.84
C TYR A 280 -26.43 4.60 3.97
N SER A 281 -26.45 3.26 3.89
CA SER A 281 -27.16 2.41 4.87
C SER A 281 -26.66 0.95 4.80
N LYS A 282 -26.94 0.20 5.87
CA LYS A 282 -26.23 -1.00 6.34
C LYS A 282 -26.32 -2.20 5.39
N ILE A 283 -25.21 -2.96 5.38
CA ILE A 283 -24.96 -4.25 4.74
C ILE A 283 -24.43 -4.12 3.30
N ARG A 284 -23.10 -3.99 3.18
CA ARG A 284 -22.39 -4.44 1.98
C ARG A 284 -22.20 -5.95 2.10
N VAL A 285 -22.91 -6.74 1.30
CA VAL A 285 -22.45 -8.10 0.98
C VAL A 285 -21.42 -7.96 -0.14
N LYS A 286 -20.15 -8.23 0.16
CA LYS A 286 -19.13 -8.43 -0.87
C LYS A 286 -19.14 -9.90 -1.25
N VAL A 287 -19.46 -10.20 -2.50
CA VAL A 287 -19.19 -11.51 -3.10
C VAL A 287 -17.83 -11.40 -3.79
N TYR A 288 -16.92 -12.31 -3.44
CA TYR A 288 -15.60 -12.40 -4.04
C TYR A 288 -15.63 -13.50 -5.11
N GLU A 289 -14.89 -13.33 -6.21
CA GLU A 289 -14.54 -14.47 -7.03
C GLU A 289 -13.71 -15.41 -6.14
N HIS A 290 -14.19 -16.66 -5.94
CA HIS A 290 -13.89 -17.61 -4.85
C HIS A 290 -14.76 -17.58 -3.57
N SER A 291 -15.98 -17.03 -3.61
CA SER A 291 -17.02 -17.39 -2.63
C SER A 291 -17.41 -18.86 -2.78
N GLY A 292 -16.57 -19.74 -2.22
CA GLY A 292 -16.67 -21.20 -2.32
C GLY A 292 -15.36 -21.95 -2.00
N ALA A 293 -14.21 -21.28 -1.96
CA ALA A 293 -12.97 -21.90 -1.48
C ALA A 293 -12.83 -21.64 0.02
N LYS A 294 -13.15 -22.64 0.84
CA LYS A 294 -12.75 -22.64 2.25
C LYS A 294 -11.23 -22.44 2.30
N PRO A 295 -10.68 -21.54 3.13
CA PRO A 295 -9.29 -21.69 3.52
C PRO A 295 -9.17 -23.08 4.14
N THR A 296 -8.28 -23.91 3.62
CA THR A 296 -7.95 -25.19 4.25
C THR A 296 -7.55 -24.92 5.69
N PRO A 297 -8.28 -25.44 6.69
CA PRO A 297 -7.85 -25.36 8.06
C PRO A 297 -6.69 -26.34 8.22
N ARG A 298 -5.52 -25.83 8.57
CA ARG A 298 -4.32 -26.60 8.97
C ARG A 298 -3.62 -27.35 7.82
N SER A 299 -2.44 -26.85 7.43
CA SER A 299 -1.35 -27.75 7.04
C SER A 299 -0.93 -28.51 8.29
N THR A 300 -1.42 -29.74 8.40
CA THR A 300 -1.06 -30.70 9.44
C THR A 300 0.23 -31.42 9.03
N PHE A 301 1.37 -30.81 9.32
CA PHE A 301 2.60 -31.56 9.60
C PHE A 301 3.16 -31.10 10.95
N ARG A 302 2.48 -31.49 12.04
CA ARG A 302 3.08 -31.57 13.38
C ARG A 302 3.56 -33.00 13.56
N LEU A 303 4.86 -33.24 13.40
CA LEU A 303 5.48 -34.47 13.90
C LEU A 303 5.59 -34.34 15.43
N ARG A 304 4.76 -35.15 16.11
CA ARG A 304 4.55 -35.36 17.55
C ARG A 304 3.40 -34.55 18.19
N PRO A 305 2.47 -35.24 18.89
CA PRO A 305 1.61 -34.60 19.88
C PRO A 305 2.45 -34.10 21.04
N GLU A 306 2.10 -32.93 21.57
CA GLU A 306 2.53 -32.48 22.89
C GLU A 306 2.18 -33.56 23.90
N LEU A 307 3.19 -34.09 24.57
CA LEU A 307 2.99 -34.95 25.72
C LEU A 307 2.44 -34.06 26.83
N ASP A 308 1.22 -34.33 27.30
CA ASP A 308 0.71 -33.80 28.56
C ASP A 308 1.79 -33.98 29.63
N GLN A 309 2.36 -32.88 30.10
CA GLN A 309 3.15 -32.85 31.32
C GLN A 309 2.42 -31.99 32.35
N GLY A 310 1.64 -32.66 33.20
CA GLY A 310 1.41 -32.31 34.60
C GLY A 310 0.64 -31.02 34.91
N PRO A 311 -0.20 -31.01 35.96
CA PRO A 311 -0.83 -29.79 36.42
C PRO A 311 0.18 -28.93 37.20
N ALA A 312 0.14 -27.62 36.95
CA ALA A 312 0.79 -26.49 37.65
C ALA A 312 2.11 -25.95 37.05
N LEU A 313 2.07 -24.63 36.73
CA LEU A 313 3.11 -23.71 36.24
C LEU A 313 3.28 -23.58 34.72
N ALA A 314 2.29 -22.99 34.03
CA ALA A 314 2.48 -22.13 32.85
C ALA A 314 1.13 -21.70 32.29
N GLU A 315 0.54 -20.62 32.82
CA GLU A 315 -0.49 -19.89 32.08
C GLU A 315 0.22 -19.02 31.05
N GLY A 316 -0.02 -19.29 29.76
CA GLY A 316 0.45 -18.49 28.62
C GLY A 316 0.32 -16.99 28.85
N LEU A 317 1.25 -16.19 28.32
CA LEU A 317 1.09 -14.72 28.17
C LEU A 317 -0.07 -14.32 27.21
N ASP A 318 -0.93 -15.26 26.86
CA ASP A 318 -2.10 -15.10 26.01
C ASP A 318 -3.27 -14.48 26.78
N SER A 319 -3.25 -14.52 28.12
CA SER A 319 -4.25 -13.88 28.99
C SER A 319 -3.77 -12.54 29.53
N ALA A 320 -4.70 -11.61 29.74
CA ALA A 320 -4.41 -10.32 30.35
C ALA A 320 -3.92 -10.46 31.82
N ASP A 321 -4.38 -11.50 32.52
CA ASP A 321 -4.01 -11.81 33.90
C ASP A 321 -2.55 -12.29 34.01
N ALA A 322 -2.08 -13.07 33.05
CA ALA A 322 -0.67 -13.49 32.98
C ALA A 322 0.26 -12.28 32.74
N VAL A 323 -0.13 -11.35 31.85
CA VAL A 323 0.62 -10.11 31.63
C VAL A 323 0.61 -9.23 32.88
N GLN A 324 -0.53 -9.13 33.58
CA GLN A 324 -0.66 -8.36 34.82
C GLN A 324 0.21 -8.93 35.95
N SER A 325 0.23 -10.25 36.15
CA SER A 325 1.04 -10.91 37.18
C SER A 325 2.54 -10.74 36.92
N PHE A 326 2.97 -10.85 35.66
CA PHE A 326 4.35 -10.57 35.27
C PHE A 326 4.71 -9.08 35.47
N ALA A 327 3.84 -8.16 35.04
CA ALA A 327 4.03 -6.72 35.24
C ALA A 327 4.11 -6.34 36.73
N ALA A 328 3.31 -6.97 37.59
CA ALA A 328 3.34 -6.76 39.03
C ALA A 328 4.70 -7.08 39.66
N THR A 329 5.45 -8.01 39.04
CA THR A 329 6.80 -8.39 39.47
C THR A 329 7.88 -7.48 38.87
N LEU A 330 7.78 -7.16 37.57
CA LEU A 330 8.81 -6.41 36.85
C LEU A 330 8.77 -4.89 37.12
N VAL A 331 7.59 -4.28 37.23
CA VAL A 331 7.44 -2.81 37.36
C VAL A 331 8.12 -2.25 38.62
N PRO A 332 8.01 -2.86 39.81
CA PRO A 332 8.75 -2.42 40.99
C PRO A 332 10.28 -2.45 40.79
N LEU A 333 10.80 -3.48 40.10
CA LEU A 333 12.23 -3.58 39.79
C LEU A 333 12.67 -2.48 38.82
N LEU A 334 11.85 -2.17 37.82
CA LEU A 334 12.11 -1.07 36.88
C LEU A 334 12.11 0.31 37.58
N LEU A 335 11.24 0.50 38.58
CA LEU A 335 11.22 1.72 39.40
C LEU A 335 12.48 1.83 40.27
N GLU A 336 12.96 0.72 40.86
CA GLU A 336 14.23 0.72 41.60
C GLU A 336 15.41 1.04 40.68
N VAL A 337 15.45 0.49 39.46
CA VAL A 337 16.46 0.82 38.45
C VAL A 337 16.42 2.31 38.06
N TRP A 338 15.22 2.88 37.93
CA TRP A 338 15.03 4.31 37.66
C TRP A 338 15.59 5.19 38.78
N VAL A 339 15.29 4.84 40.04
CA VAL A 339 15.77 5.58 41.22
C VAL A 339 17.29 5.47 41.36
N GLU A 340 17.87 4.28 41.16
CA GLU A 340 19.31 4.07 41.21
C GLU A 340 20.05 4.91 40.15
N ALA A 341 19.56 4.91 38.91
CA ALA A 341 20.15 5.68 37.81
C ALA A 341 20.04 7.19 38.02
N SER A 342 18.89 7.67 38.52
CA SER A 342 18.67 9.11 38.77
C SER A 342 19.38 9.65 40.02
N ALA A 343 19.63 8.82 41.04
CA ALA A 343 20.33 9.22 42.26
C ALA A 343 21.86 9.26 42.10
N SER A 344 22.42 8.50 41.15
CA SER A 344 23.87 8.41 40.92
C SER A 344 24.47 9.71 40.38
N ASP A 345 23.65 10.57 39.78
CA ASP A 345 24.08 11.79 39.08
C ASP A 345 23.90 13.09 39.89
N CYS A 346 23.44 13.01 41.15
CA CYS A 346 23.28 14.18 42.03
C CYS A 346 24.61 14.52 42.74
N PRO A 347 25.29 15.65 42.42
CA PRO A 347 26.33 16.17 43.29
C PRO A 347 25.65 16.62 44.60
N TRP A 348 26.20 16.22 45.75
CA TRP A 348 25.71 16.68 47.04
C TRP A 348 25.52 18.22 47.02
N ASN A 349 24.27 18.67 47.23
CA ASN A 349 23.85 20.01 47.63
C ASN A 349 23.47 21.08 46.59
N SER A 350 22.91 20.77 45.40
CA SER A 350 22.09 21.79 44.71
C SER A 350 20.87 21.22 43.97
N THR A 351 19.69 21.75 44.30
CA THR A 351 18.38 21.41 43.70
C THR A 351 18.26 21.90 42.25
N GLU A 352 19.16 22.77 41.79
CA GLU A 352 19.08 23.45 40.48
C GLU A 352 19.51 22.58 39.28
N GLY A 353 20.20 21.46 39.51
CA GLY A 353 20.71 20.56 38.45
C GLY A 353 19.98 19.21 38.30
N ALA A 354 18.94 18.94 39.10
CA ALA A 354 18.33 17.60 39.22
C ALA A 354 17.62 17.08 37.95
N HIS A 355 17.40 17.93 36.95
CA HIS A 355 16.82 17.58 35.65
C HIS A 355 17.88 17.15 34.61
N LEU A 356 19.17 17.36 34.88
CA LEU A 356 20.26 17.02 33.97
C LEU A 356 20.79 15.62 34.26
N LEU A 357 20.91 14.78 33.22
CA LEU A 357 21.27 13.36 33.34
C LEU A 357 22.55 13.03 32.57
N SER A 358 23.30 12.04 33.06
CA SER A 358 24.42 11.45 32.32
C SER A 358 23.92 10.60 31.12
N PRO A 359 24.73 10.41 30.06
CA PRO A 359 24.36 9.58 28.92
C PRO A 359 23.97 8.13 29.29
N ASP A 360 24.64 7.57 30.30
CA ASP A 360 24.37 6.21 30.78
C ASP A 360 23.03 6.16 31.53
N ALA A 361 22.75 7.14 32.42
CA ALA A 361 21.46 7.25 33.09
C ALA A 361 20.32 7.45 32.09
N MET A 362 20.46 8.34 31.11
CA MET A 362 19.45 8.55 30.06
C MET A 362 19.11 7.27 29.29
N SER A 363 20.12 6.45 28.98
CA SER A 363 19.93 5.18 28.28
C SER A 363 19.16 4.17 29.14
N VAL A 364 19.43 4.12 30.45
CA VAL A 364 18.68 3.30 31.41
C VAL A 364 17.23 3.75 31.51
N LEU A 365 16.98 5.05 31.69
CA LEU A 365 15.63 5.60 31.81
C LEU A 365 14.81 5.34 30.54
N PHE A 366 15.41 5.53 29.36
CA PHE A 366 14.75 5.27 28.08
C PHE A 366 14.37 3.79 27.92
N GLN A 367 15.25 2.88 28.33
CA GLN A 367 14.98 1.45 28.24
C GLN A 367 13.88 1.01 29.20
N VAL A 368 13.85 1.57 30.42
CA VAL A 368 12.75 1.34 31.38
C VAL A 368 11.40 1.74 30.76
N LEU A 369 11.31 2.93 30.17
CA LEU A 369 10.08 3.40 29.53
C LEU A 369 9.70 2.55 28.31
N SER A 370 10.68 2.12 27.52
CA SER A 370 10.46 1.24 26.37
C SER A 370 9.88 -0.10 26.79
N ILE A 371 10.39 -0.72 27.86
CA ILE A 371 9.84 -1.95 28.43
C ILE A 371 8.41 -1.72 28.94
N LEU A 372 8.14 -0.62 29.65
CA LEU A 372 6.78 -0.28 30.09
C LEU A 372 5.80 -0.08 28.92
N GLN A 373 6.26 0.40 27.77
CA GLN A 373 5.44 0.47 26.55
C GLN A 373 5.17 -0.92 25.96
N LEU A 374 6.19 -1.78 25.91
CA LEU A 374 6.08 -3.13 25.38
C LEU A 374 5.16 -4.00 26.24
N LEU A 375 5.28 -3.94 27.58
CA LEU A 375 4.41 -4.67 28.51
C LEU A 375 2.92 -4.42 28.25
N ARG A 376 2.55 -3.20 27.88
CA ARG A 376 1.16 -2.86 27.57
C ARG A 376 0.71 -3.37 26.20
N LYS A 377 1.62 -3.43 25.23
CA LYS A 377 1.35 -4.02 23.91
C LYS A 377 1.23 -5.55 23.96
N LEU A 378 1.75 -6.19 25.02
CA LEU A 378 1.56 -7.63 25.27
C LEU A 378 0.14 -8.00 25.69
N ALA A 379 -0.74 -7.06 26.07
CA ALA A 379 -2.15 -7.40 26.29
C ALA A 379 -2.95 -7.36 24.97
N PRO A 380 -3.87 -8.32 24.74
CA PRO A 380 -4.85 -8.26 23.65
C PRO A 380 -5.59 -6.91 23.66
N GLN A 381 -5.92 -6.35 22.49
CA GLN A 381 -6.51 -5.01 22.36
C GLN A 381 -7.76 -4.83 23.24
N ASP A 382 -8.63 -5.85 23.32
CA ASP A 382 -9.86 -5.84 24.13
C ASP A 382 -9.62 -5.67 25.64
N HIS A 383 -8.44 -6.05 26.13
CA HIS A 383 -8.08 -6.02 27.55
C HIS A 383 -7.06 -4.92 27.89
N ARG A 384 -6.58 -4.14 26.90
CA ARG A 384 -5.62 -3.04 27.14
C ARG A 384 -6.22 -1.94 28.03
N ASP A 385 -7.48 -1.59 27.84
CA ASP A 385 -8.15 -0.57 28.65
C ASP A 385 -8.24 -1.01 30.14
N ALA A 386 -8.44 -2.31 30.40
CA ALA A 386 -8.47 -2.87 31.75
C ALA A 386 -7.07 -2.89 32.39
N LEU A 387 -6.04 -3.25 31.62
CA LEU A 387 -4.65 -3.21 32.05
C LEU A 387 -4.19 -1.77 32.35
N ASP A 388 -4.53 -0.81 31.49
CA ASP A 388 -4.21 0.61 31.70
C ASP A 388 -4.92 1.15 32.96
N ALA A 389 -6.16 0.72 33.23
CA ALA A 389 -6.87 1.05 34.48
C ALA A 389 -6.19 0.45 35.72
N TRP A 390 -5.67 -0.77 35.63
CA TRP A 390 -4.89 -1.41 36.69
C TRP A 390 -3.56 -0.67 36.94
N PHE A 391 -2.80 -0.35 35.89
CA PHE A 391 -1.57 0.44 36.02
C PHE A 391 -1.83 1.82 36.65
N HIS A 392 -2.92 2.47 36.27
CA HIS A 392 -3.33 3.74 36.88
C HIS A 392 -3.60 3.59 38.38
N LYS A 393 -4.33 2.54 38.78
CA LYS A 393 -4.69 2.31 40.18
C LYS A 393 -3.47 1.99 41.05
N GLU A 394 -2.58 1.12 40.57
CA GLU A 394 -1.50 0.57 41.40
C GLU A 394 -0.21 1.42 41.39
N TYR A 395 0.15 2.05 40.26
CA TYR A 395 1.49 2.66 40.08
C TYR A 395 1.50 4.16 39.75
N LEU A 396 0.35 4.81 39.54
CA LEU A 396 0.33 6.23 39.17
C LEU A 396 1.00 7.13 40.22
N GLY A 397 0.83 6.83 41.51
CA GLY A 397 1.47 7.57 42.60
C GLY A 397 3.00 7.52 42.49
N ASP A 398 3.55 6.32 42.29
CA ASP A 398 4.99 6.09 42.14
C ASP A 398 5.53 6.78 40.88
N PHE A 399 4.81 6.69 39.75
CA PHE A 399 5.20 7.36 38.51
C PHE A 399 5.18 8.89 38.63
N LYS A 400 4.21 9.47 39.34
CA LYS A 400 4.19 10.92 39.63
C LYS A 400 5.43 11.32 40.45
N GLN A 401 5.76 10.54 41.48
CA GLN A 401 6.89 10.84 42.36
C GLN A 401 8.25 10.68 41.64
N HIS A 402 8.41 9.65 40.80
CA HIS A 402 9.70 9.31 40.20
C HIS A 402 9.92 9.89 38.79
N PHE A 403 8.89 9.94 37.94
CA PHE A 403 9.02 10.39 36.55
C PHE A 403 8.69 11.87 36.36
N MET A 404 7.73 12.43 37.11
CA MET A 404 7.27 13.82 36.91
C MET A 404 8.06 14.86 37.73
N LYS A 405 8.75 14.44 38.79
CA LYS A 405 9.40 15.36 39.74
C LYS A 405 10.43 16.29 39.08
N ASN A 406 11.19 15.78 38.11
CA ASN A 406 12.27 16.52 37.42
C ASN A 406 12.00 16.66 35.91
N PHE A 407 10.76 16.46 35.46
CA PHE A 407 10.40 16.56 34.04
C PHE A 407 10.29 18.04 33.60
N PRO A 408 10.81 18.44 32.42
CA PRO A 408 11.51 17.64 31.41
C PRO A 408 13.01 17.45 31.69
N TYR A 409 13.57 16.30 31.29
CA TYR A 409 14.98 15.96 31.51
C TYR A 409 15.90 16.54 30.40
N GLY A 410 17.10 16.97 30.79
CA GLY A 410 18.17 17.48 29.91
C GLY A 410 19.47 16.68 30.02
N ALA A 411 20.45 16.95 29.16
CA ALA A 411 21.76 16.28 29.19
C ALA A 411 22.78 17.09 30.03
N LEU A 412 23.61 16.41 30.82
CA LEU A 412 24.79 16.98 31.48
C LEU A 412 25.93 17.16 30.46
N ASP A 413 26.35 18.40 30.19
CA ASP A 413 27.55 18.69 29.41
C ASP A 413 28.82 18.44 30.24
N THR A 414 29.48 17.29 30.05
CA THR A 414 30.82 17.08 30.63
C THR A 414 31.88 17.77 29.75
N PRO A 415 32.68 18.73 30.26
CA PRO A 415 33.79 19.29 29.51
C PRO A 415 34.85 18.19 29.26
N LYS A 416 35.20 17.96 27.99
CA LYS A 416 36.24 17.02 27.58
C LYS A 416 37.61 17.44 28.17
N HIS A 417 37.95 16.95 29.36
CA HIS A 417 39.28 17.15 29.92
C HIS A 417 40.29 16.32 29.09
N LYS A 418 41.12 17.00 28.29
CA LYS A 418 42.28 16.41 27.59
C LYS A 418 43.27 15.87 28.64
N LYS A 419 43.15 14.60 29.02
CA LYS A 419 44.26 13.86 29.67
C LYS A 419 45.07 13.18 28.59
N LYS A 420 46.32 13.62 28.43
CA LYS A 420 47.41 12.91 27.73
C LYS A 420 47.53 11.51 28.37
N VAL A 421 47.47 10.45 27.58
CA VAL A 421 47.75 9.08 28.01
C VAL A 421 48.90 8.53 27.17
N ASP A 422 49.98 8.17 27.83
CA ASP A 422 51.13 7.43 27.28
C ASP A 422 50.71 6.01 26.85
N PRO A 423 51.19 5.49 25.71
CA PRO A 423 50.75 4.19 25.21
C PRO A 423 51.72 3.11 25.69
N LYS A 424 51.36 2.35 26.73
CA LYS A 424 51.79 0.94 26.89
C LYS A 424 51.01 0.24 28.01
N LYS A 425 50.33 -0.85 27.61
CA LYS A 425 49.53 -1.82 28.39
C LYS A 425 48.13 -1.35 28.82
N SER A 426 47.14 -1.57 27.94
CA SER A 426 45.76 -1.83 28.37
C SER A 426 45.20 -3.01 27.58
N LYS A 427 44.82 -4.07 28.29
CA LYS A 427 44.05 -5.19 27.75
C LYS A 427 42.69 -4.65 27.30
N GLN A 428 42.25 -5.10 26.14
CA GLN A 428 41.01 -4.75 25.46
C GLN A 428 39.80 -4.94 26.40
N MET A 429 39.31 -3.84 26.96
CA MET A 429 38.03 -3.79 27.69
C MET A 429 36.93 -3.58 26.65
N VAL A 430 35.99 -4.51 26.57
CA VAL A 430 34.85 -4.45 25.66
C VAL A 430 33.90 -3.38 26.19
N THR A 431 33.96 -2.19 25.62
CA THR A 431 32.95 -1.14 25.85
C THR A 431 31.67 -1.55 25.15
N VAL A 432 30.59 -1.74 25.90
CA VAL A 432 29.24 -1.88 25.34
C VAL A 432 28.96 -0.63 24.50
N GLN A 433 28.86 -0.77 23.18
CA GLN A 433 28.45 0.30 22.28
C GLN A 433 26.95 0.58 22.49
N GLY A 434 26.62 1.39 23.50
CA GLY A 434 25.27 1.92 23.69
C GLY A 434 25.01 3.07 22.72
N SER A 435 23.86 3.05 22.04
CA SER A 435 23.37 4.20 21.26
C SER A 435 23.12 5.39 22.20
N THR A 436 23.75 6.53 21.95
CA THR A 436 23.49 7.76 22.72
C THR A 436 22.04 8.21 22.53
N VAL A 437 21.23 8.15 23.58
CA VAL A 437 19.82 8.57 23.55
C VAL A 437 19.72 10.09 23.63
N GLU A 438 18.99 10.71 22.71
CA GLU A 438 18.70 12.15 22.77
C GLU A 438 17.70 12.48 23.89
N PRO A 439 17.88 13.58 24.66
CA PRO A 439 16.94 13.99 25.72
C PRO A 439 15.51 14.14 25.23
N LEU A 440 15.32 14.60 23.99
CA LEU A 440 14.00 14.75 23.38
C LEU A 440 13.28 13.41 23.21
N ALA A 441 13.99 12.35 22.81
CA ALA A 441 13.41 11.02 22.64
C ALA A 441 12.95 10.43 23.99
N LEU A 442 13.74 10.65 25.05
CA LEU A 442 13.39 10.27 26.42
C LEU A 442 12.09 10.96 26.88
N ASN A 443 12.04 12.28 26.76
CA ASN A 443 10.88 13.06 27.21
C ASN A 443 9.61 12.73 26.41
N ILE A 444 9.70 12.50 25.09
CA ILE A 444 8.54 12.08 24.28
C ILE A 444 8.04 10.69 24.71
N THR A 445 8.94 9.73 24.94
CA THR A 445 8.59 8.37 25.36
C THR A 445 7.94 8.38 26.74
N LEU A 446 8.46 9.20 27.65
CA LEU A 446 7.89 9.44 28.96
C LEU A 446 6.49 10.05 28.86
N CYS A 447 6.29 11.07 28.01
CA CYS A 447 4.96 11.62 27.74
C CYS A 447 3.99 10.55 27.26
N GLN A 448 4.41 9.66 26.35
CA GLN A 448 3.56 8.58 25.86
C GLN A 448 3.14 7.61 26.96
N VAL A 449 4.08 7.20 27.83
CA VAL A 449 3.81 6.32 28.98
C VAL A 449 2.82 6.99 29.93
N MET A 450 3.08 8.24 30.31
CA MET A 450 2.23 8.96 31.26
C MET A 450 0.84 9.24 30.69
N VAL A 451 0.71 9.68 29.43
CA VAL A 451 -0.59 9.94 28.79
C VAL A 451 -1.44 8.68 28.68
N SER A 452 -0.84 7.52 28.40
CA SER A 452 -1.61 6.27 28.34
C SER A 452 -2.16 5.80 29.68
N LEU A 453 -1.59 6.26 30.79
CA LEU A 453 -2.12 5.98 32.12
C LEU A 453 -3.29 6.90 32.49
N SER A 454 -3.67 7.84 31.61
CA SER A 454 -4.81 8.71 31.83
C SER A 454 -6.11 7.94 31.55
N GLN A 455 -7.00 7.87 32.54
CA GLN A 455 -8.28 7.17 32.37
C GLN A 455 -9.24 7.95 31.46
N ARG A 456 -10.06 7.22 30.67
CA ARG A 456 -11.21 7.80 29.95
C ARG A 456 -12.20 8.32 31.00
N GLN A 457 -12.48 9.62 30.97
CA GLN A 457 -13.27 10.32 31.99
C GLN A 457 -14.55 9.57 32.41
N GLY A 458 -14.56 9.08 33.65
CA GLY A 458 -15.74 8.81 34.45
C GLY A 458 -15.70 9.67 35.72
N LEU A 459 -16.72 10.50 35.90
CA LEU A 459 -17.17 11.31 37.07
C LEU A 459 -16.21 11.96 38.10
N ASN A 460 -14.90 11.73 38.14
CA ASN A 460 -13.99 12.36 39.11
C ASN A 460 -13.10 13.41 38.45
N ARG A 461 -13.60 14.66 38.37
CA ARG A 461 -12.95 15.83 37.76
C ARG A 461 -11.74 16.40 38.53
N GLY A 462 -11.26 15.78 39.61
CA GLY A 462 -10.48 16.50 40.64
C GLY A 462 -8.95 16.37 40.61
N THR A 463 -8.34 15.25 40.18
CA THR A 463 -6.94 14.94 40.56
C THR A 463 -5.96 14.69 39.41
N ASP A 464 -6.44 14.64 38.16
CA ASP A 464 -5.58 14.41 36.99
C ASP A 464 -5.09 15.70 36.31
N GLY A 465 -5.62 16.86 36.69
CA GLY A 465 -5.25 18.15 36.07
C GLY A 465 -3.79 18.57 36.30
N ASP A 466 -3.25 18.29 37.49
CA ASP A 466 -1.99 18.90 37.95
C ASP A 466 -0.76 18.35 37.23
N TRP A 467 -0.72 17.05 36.95
CA TRP A 467 0.43 16.38 36.32
C TRP A 467 0.35 16.33 34.79
N LEU A 468 -0.85 16.45 34.21
CA LEU A 468 -1.04 16.52 32.76
C LEU A 468 -0.64 17.88 32.18
N THR A 469 -0.61 18.93 33.00
CA THR A 469 -0.31 20.30 32.56
C THR A 469 1.15 20.46 32.07
N PRO A 470 2.18 20.00 32.81
CA PRO A 470 3.57 19.98 32.32
C PRO A 470 3.76 19.20 31.01
N LEU A 471 3.03 18.10 30.83
CA LEU A 471 3.09 17.30 29.59
C LEU A 471 2.48 18.05 28.41
N LYS A 472 1.34 18.74 28.62
CA LYS A 472 0.70 19.59 27.60
C LYS A 472 1.60 20.74 27.19
N THR A 473 2.20 21.45 28.15
CA THR A 473 3.11 22.57 27.86
C THR A 473 4.31 22.07 27.08
N PHE A 474 4.94 20.96 27.50
CA PHE A 474 6.06 20.36 26.78
C PHE A 474 5.70 20.00 25.32
N VAL A 475 4.57 19.32 25.09
CA VAL A 475 4.13 18.93 23.73
C VAL A 475 3.85 20.16 22.86
N ARG A 476 3.15 21.16 23.42
CA ARG A 476 2.83 22.43 22.75
C ARG A 476 4.11 23.19 22.39
N ASP A 477 5.02 23.34 23.33
CA ASP A 477 6.24 24.12 23.16
C ASP A 477 7.23 23.41 22.20
N THR A 478 7.27 22.07 22.22
CA THR A 478 8.05 21.26 21.27
C THR A 478 7.53 21.41 19.83
N LEU A 479 6.22 21.40 19.62
CA LEU A 479 5.61 21.60 18.29
C LEU A 479 5.66 23.07 17.83
N GLY A 480 5.60 24.01 18.78
CA GLY A 480 5.59 25.46 18.54
C GLY A 480 6.97 26.10 18.35
N SER A 481 8.03 25.52 18.91
CA SER A 481 9.40 26.07 18.93
C SER A 481 10.14 26.05 17.58
N GLY A 482 9.56 25.49 16.53
CA GLY A 482 10.19 25.47 15.19
C GLY A 482 11.35 24.48 15.04
N LEU A 483 11.57 23.60 16.04
CA LEU A 483 12.62 22.57 16.00
C LEU A 483 12.34 21.55 14.87
N LYS A 484 13.38 21.19 14.11
CA LYS A 484 13.29 20.12 13.10
C LYS A 484 13.29 18.75 13.78
N LEU A 485 12.10 18.19 13.97
CA LEU A 485 11.89 16.85 14.51
C LEU A 485 12.21 15.77 13.47
N SER A 486 12.85 14.67 13.88
CA SER A 486 12.96 13.48 13.05
C SER A 486 11.59 12.81 12.84
N TYR A 487 11.45 12.01 11.78
CA TYR A 487 10.21 11.29 11.48
C TYR A 487 9.71 10.47 12.68
N ARG A 488 10.63 9.73 13.35
CA ARG A 488 10.32 8.91 14.52
C ARG A 488 9.87 9.76 15.71
N GLN A 489 10.55 10.87 16.00
CA GLN A 489 10.16 11.78 17.09
C GLN A 489 8.79 12.41 16.84
N LEU A 490 8.53 12.89 15.62
CA LEU A 490 7.23 13.46 15.27
C LEU A 490 6.11 12.42 15.32
N HIS A 491 6.35 11.21 14.80
CA HIS A 491 5.39 10.12 14.86
C HIS A 491 5.01 9.78 16.30
N MET A 492 6.01 9.65 17.18
CA MET A 492 5.76 9.41 18.61
C MET A 492 4.96 10.56 19.25
N LEU A 493 5.34 11.80 18.96
CA LEU A 493 4.68 12.99 19.51
C LEU A 493 3.23 13.14 19.04
N LEU A 494 2.95 12.87 17.76
CA LEU A 494 1.59 12.86 17.22
C LEU A 494 0.74 11.75 17.84
N GLY A 495 1.34 10.58 18.12
CA GLY A 495 0.68 9.51 18.89
C GLY A 495 0.30 9.95 20.30
N THR A 496 1.15 10.74 20.97
CA THR A 496 0.83 11.36 22.26
C THR A 496 -0.34 12.34 22.13
N VAL A 497 -0.29 13.25 21.16
CA VAL A 497 -1.37 14.23 20.91
C VAL A 497 -2.69 13.51 20.62
N TRP A 498 -2.67 12.49 19.77
CA TRP A 498 -3.82 11.66 19.44
C TRP A 498 -4.50 11.12 20.70
N LYS A 499 -3.74 10.46 21.58
CA LYS A 499 -4.26 9.92 22.83
C LYS A 499 -4.78 11.01 23.77
N MET A 500 -4.05 12.13 23.92
CA MET A 500 -4.49 13.23 24.78
C MET A 500 -5.81 13.83 24.34
N VAL A 501 -6.02 14.01 23.03
CA VAL A 501 -7.27 14.55 22.47
C VAL A 501 -8.43 13.58 22.73
N LEU A 502 -8.27 12.30 22.43
CA LEU A 502 -9.34 11.31 22.57
C LEU A 502 -9.70 11.00 24.03
N ILE A 503 -8.72 10.99 24.94
CA ILE A 503 -8.92 10.68 26.37
C ILE A 503 -9.56 11.85 27.11
N GLN A 504 -9.05 13.08 26.90
CA GLN A 504 -9.47 14.22 27.72
C GLN A 504 -10.81 14.83 27.30
N LYS A 505 -11.24 14.62 26.04
CA LYS A 505 -12.51 15.10 25.45
C LYS A 505 -12.84 16.57 25.75
N SER A 506 -11.82 17.38 26.04
CA SER A 506 -11.94 18.79 26.42
C SER A 506 -11.74 19.66 25.19
N LYS A 507 -12.65 20.62 24.98
CA LYS A 507 -12.57 21.54 23.84
C LYS A 507 -11.31 22.40 23.88
N THR A 508 -10.97 22.97 25.04
CA THR A 508 -9.82 23.87 25.17
C THR A 508 -8.52 23.14 24.88
N VAL A 509 -8.32 21.98 25.50
CA VAL A 509 -7.11 21.17 25.30
C VAL A 509 -6.99 20.69 23.86
N THR A 510 -8.11 20.28 23.24
CA THR A 510 -8.12 19.85 21.84
C THR A 510 -7.68 20.99 20.91
N GLU A 511 -8.26 22.17 21.08
CA GLU A 511 -7.91 23.33 20.25
C GLU A 511 -6.45 23.74 20.43
N ASP A 512 -5.95 23.77 21.67
CA ASP A 512 -4.57 24.16 21.97
C ASP A 512 -3.55 23.16 21.35
N LEU A 513 -3.79 21.85 21.49
CA LEU A 513 -2.91 20.82 20.95
C LEU A 513 -2.98 20.77 19.41
N LEU A 514 -4.18 20.85 18.83
CA LEU A 514 -4.33 20.87 17.37
C LEU A 514 -3.76 22.15 16.77
N ALA A 515 -3.85 23.30 17.46
CA ALA A 515 -3.21 24.53 17.03
C ALA A 515 -1.68 24.38 16.98
N ALA A 516 -1.07 23.73 17.98
CA ALA A 516 0.36 23.46 17.97
C ALA A 516 0.79 22.57 16.80
N VAL A 517 0.05 21.49 16.52
CA VAL A 517 0.28 20.64 15.34
C VAL A 517 0.08 21.43 14.03
N TYR A 518 -0.87 22.35 13.99
CA TYR A 518 -1.17 23.15 12.80
C TYR A 518 -0.09 24.20 12.52
N VAL A 519 0.50 24.78 13.56
CA VAL A 519 1.67 25.66 13.46
C VAL A 519 2.85 24.90 12.85
N TYR A 520 3.11 23.68 13.33
CA TYR A 520 4.14 22.81 12.76
C TYR A 520 3.84 22.46 11.29
N TYR A 521 2.59 22.11 10.97
CA TYR A 521 2.14 21.80 9.60
C TYR A 521 2.36 22.94 8.59
N LYS A 522 2.27 24.20 9.04
CA LYS A 522 2.45 25.38 8.19
C LYS A 522 3.90 25.72 7.84
N GLN A 523 4.88 25.04 8.43
CA GLN A 523 6.28 25.30 8.13
C GLN A 523 6.60 25.00 6.66
N LYS A 524 7.36 25.90 6.01
CA LYS A 524 7.64 25.83 4.55
C LYS A 524 8.63 24.72 4.16
N HIS A 525 9.49 24.29 5.07
CA HIS A 525 10.62 23.39 4.79
C HIS A 525 10.45 21.97 5.35
N LEU A 526 9.24 21.42 5.29
CA LEU A 526 8.97 20.05 5.74
C LEU A 526 9.30 19.03 4.64
N THR A 527 9.86 17.88 5.03
CA THR A 527 10.04 16.75 4.11
C THR A 527 8.69 16.16 3.70
N LEU A 528 8.65 15.49 2.55
CA LEU A 528 7.43 14.85 2.02
C LEU A 528 6.82 13.85 3.01
N GLN A 529 7.67 13.04 3.64
CA GLN A 529 7.26 12.03 4.62
C GLN A 529 6.62 12.68 5.85
N THR A 530 7.22 13.76 6.36
CA THR A 530 6.67 14.53 7.48
C THR A 530 5.33 15.17 7.14
N ARG A 531 5.21 15.80 5.97
CA ARG A 531 3.95 16.42 5.53
C ARG A 531 2.85 15.38 5.32
N SER A 532 3.21 14.22 4.77
CA SER A 532 2.31 13.06 4.61
C SER A 532 1.81 12.53 5.95
N LEU A 533 2.68 12.45 6.96
CA LEU A 533 2.34 11.97 8.30
C LEU A 533 1.35 12.92 8.98
N LEU A 534 1.59 14.23 8.91
CA LEU A 534 0.69 15.24 9.46
C LEU A 534 -0.68 15.26 8.76
N LEU A 535 -0.68 15.10 7.43
CA LEU A 535 -1.92 14.97 6.66
C LEU A 535 -2.71 13.72 7.10
N SER A 536 -2.02 12.58 7.25
CA SER A 536 -2.65 11.35 7.74
C SER A 536 -3.19 11.50 9.16
N PHE A 537 -2.49 12.25 10.03
CA PHE A 537 -2.93 12.51 11.40
C PHE A 537 -4.27 13.26 11.41
N TYR A 538 -4.36 14.40 10.72
CA TYR A 538 -5.61 15.17 10.66
C TYR A 538 -6.74 14.43 9.93
N SER A 539 -6.43 13.74 8.83
CA SER A 539 -7.42 12.97 8.06
C SER A 539 -8.06 11.88 8.93
N LYS A 540 -7.26 11.11 9.68
CA LYS A 540 -7.76 10.10 10.61
C LYS A 540 -8.52 10.73 11.79
N LEU A 541 -8.05 11.86 12.30
CA LEU A 541 -8.72 12.54 13.41
C LEU A 541 -10.12 13.02 12.98
N TYR A 542 -10.24 13.51 11.74
CA TYR A 542 -11.52 13.86 11.14
C TYR A 542 -12.42 12.64 10.91
N LEU A 543 -11.87 11.47 10.58
CA LEU A 543 -12.68 10.24 10.48
C LEU A 543 -13.31 9.84 11.83
N GLN A 544 -12.65 10.15 12.96
CA GLN A 544 -13.12 9.85 14.32
C GLN A 544 -14.14 10.87 14.88
N GLU A 545 -14.52 11.90 14.12
CA GLU A 545 -15.44 12.96 14.54
C GLU A 545 -16.79 12.43 15.03
N GLN A 546 -17.31 11.36 14.43
CA GLN A 546 -18.65 10.80 14.71
C GLN A 546 -18.83 10.34 16.18
N GLY A 547 -17.73 10.07 16.91
CA GLY A 547 -17.76 9.69 18.33
C GLY A 547 -17.45 10.84 19.32
N HIS A 548 -17.12 12.05 18.83
CA HIS A 548 -16.44 13.07 19.64
C HIS A 548 -16.89 14.51 19.33
N THR A 549 -17.84 15.02 20.13
CA THR A 549 -18.41 16.38 19.98
C THR A 549 -17.40 17.54 20.06
N HIS A 550 -16.27 17.34 20.75
CA HIS A 550 -15.19 18.33 20.84
C HIS A 550 -14.38 18.43 19.54
N LEU A 551 -14.27 17.35 18.76
CA LEU A 551 -13.62 17.34 17.44
C LEU A 551 -14.49 18.04 16.39
N ALA A 552 -15.79 17.75 16.40
CA ALA A 552 -16.76 18.36 15.47
C ALA A 552 -16.86 19.89 15.61
N ARG A 553 -16.50 20.41 16.79
CA ARG A 553 -16.53 21.84 17.12
C ARG A 553 -15.16 22.51 17.07
N SER A 554 -14.12 21.81 16.59
CA SER A 554 -12.75 22.36 16.54
C SER A 554 -12.59 23.32 15.36
N LYS A 555 -12.29 24.58 15.67
CA LYS A 555 -11.98 25.63 14.69
C LYS A 555 -10.69 25.33 13.93
N VAL A 556 -9.69 24.73 14.59
CA VAL A 556 -8.41 24.39 13.94
C VAL A 556 -8.62 23.31 12.89
N LEU A 557 -9.40 22.28 13.19
CA LEU A 557 -9.69 21.20 12.25
C LEU A 557 -10.50 21.73 11.04
N CYS A 558 -11.51 22.57 11.28
CA CYS A 558 -12.25 23.23 10.20
C CYS A 558 -11.34 24.11 9.32
N ARG A 559 -10.41 24.85 9.93
CA ARG A 559 -9.42 25.68 9.21
C ARG A 559 -8.40 24.86 8.42
N TRP A 560 -8.01 23.69 8.92
CA TRP A 560 -7.17 22.76 8.18
C TRP A 560 -7.92 22.22 6.96
N LEU A 561 -9.15 21.74 7.13
CA LEU A 561 -10.01 21.27 6.04
C LEU A 561 -10.20 22.33 4.96
N SER A 562 -10.55 23.56 5.33
CA SER A 562 -10.76 24.65 4.36
C SER A 562 -9.48 25.05 3.61
N SER A 563 -8.29 24.69 4.12
CA SER A 563 -7.03 24.93 3.43
C SER A 563 -6.65 23.86 2.39
N LEU A 564 -7.34 22.71 2.36
CA LEU A 564 -6.99 21.58 1.48
C LEU A 564 -7.21 21.89 -0.02
N PRO A 565 -8.33 22.50 -0.46
CA PRO A 565 -8.53 22.84 -1.87
C PRO A 565 -7.47 23.80 -2.42
N VAL A 566 -7.07 24.79 -1.61
CA VAL A 566 -5.98 25.74 -1.93
C VAL A 566 -4.65 25.01 -2.08
N GLN A 567 -4.35 24.07 -1.19
CA GLN A 567 -3.12 23.30 -1.26
C GLN A 567 -3.11 22.37 -2.47
N LEU A 568 -4.26 21.81 -2.84
CA LEU A 568 -4.38 20.98 -4.03
C LEU A 568 -4.12 21.78 -5.31
N SER A 569 -4.66 23.01 -5.43
CA SER A 569 -4.40 23.86 -6.59
C SER A 569 -2.94 24.32 -6.68
N GLN A 570 -2.29 24.58 -5.55
CA GLN A 570 -0.87 24.97 -5.52
C GLN A 570 0.08 23.79 -5.77
N LEU A 571 -0.29 22.58 -5.36
CA LEU A 571 0.55 21.38 -5.49
C LEU A 571 0.40 20.72 -6.86
N GLY A 572 -0.83 20.55 -7.34
CA GLY A 572 -1.15 19.99 -8.65
C GLY A 572 -0.35 18.73 -8.99
N HIS A 573 0.33 18.74 -10.14
CA HIS A 573 1.17 17.66 -10.65
C HIS A 573 2.57 17.60 -10.02
N ARG A 574 2.99 18.60 -9.24
CA ARG A 574 4.34 18.64 -8.63
C ARG A 574 4.58 17.47 -7.68
N ASN A 575 3.50 16.93 -7.09
CA ASN A 575 3.56 15.68 -6.35
C ASN A 575 2.21 14.91 -6.42
N PRO A 576 2.04 13.99 -7.39
CA PRO A 576 0.76 13.32 -7.61
C PRO A 576 0.35 12.43 -6.43
N ALA A 577 1.30 11.81 -5.72
CA ALA A 577 1.02 10.96 -4.56
C ALA A 577 0.42 11.74 -3.38
N LEU A 578 0.94 12.94 -3.10
CA LEU A 578 0.36 13.84 -2.10
C LEU A 578 -0.99 14.41 -2.55
N SER A 579 -1.11 14.81 -3.81
CA SER A 579 -2.37 15.30 -4.37
C SER A 579 -3.48 14.25 -4.25
N ALA A 580 -3.19 12.97 -4.51
CA ALA A 580 -4.14 11.87 -4.32
C ALA A 580 -4.62 11.74 -2.86
N ARG A 581 -3.74 11.92 -1.87
CA ARG A 581 -4.10 11.89 -0.43
C ARG A 581 -4.93 13.11 -0.01
N LEU A 582 -4.64 14.28 -0.58
CA LEU A 582 -5.46 15.48 -0.38
C LEU A 582 -6.87 15.26 -0.92
N ILE A 583 -6.99 14.73 -2.15
CA ILE A 583 -8.28 14.44 -2.79
C ILE A 583 -9.12 13.48 -1.92
N LEU A 584 -8.51 12.42 -1.37
CA LEU A 584 -9.21 11.50 -0.46
C LEU A 584 -9.77 12.20 0.79
N SER A 585 -8.98 13.08 1.39
CA SER A 585 -9.41 13.82 2.59
C SER A 585 -10.49 14.85 2.26
N ILE A 586 -10.40 15.51 1.10
CA ILE A 586 -11.43 16.43 0.59
C ILE A 586 -12.73 15.66 0.29
N GLN A 587 -12.65 14.50 -0.36
CA GLN A 587 -13.81 13.67 -0.69
C GLN A 587 -14.53 13.16 0.56
N ALA A 588 -13.78 12.69 1.56
CA ALA A 588 -14.35 12.29 2.84
C ALA A 588 -15.11 13.46 3.52
N ALA A 589 -14.54 14.66 3.53
CA ALA A 589 -15.18 15.84 4.12
C ALA A 589 -16.36 16.38 3.30
N ALA A 590 -16.26 16.32 1.97
CA ALA A 590 -17.33 16.72 1.06
C ALA A 590 -18.54 15.78 1.18
N SER A 591 -18.30 14.46 1.27
CA SER A 591 -19.35 13.46 1.50
C SER A 591 -20.12 13.63 2.81
N ARG A 592 -19.51 14.31 3.79
CA ARG A 592 -20.12 14.64 5.09
C ARG A 592 -20.76 16.03 5.13
N GLY A 593 -20.74 16.79 4.03
CA GLY A 593 -21.37 18.10 3.94
C GLY A 593 -20.67 19.20 4.75
N HIS A 594 -19.36 19.12 4.97
CA HIS A 594 -18.64 20.11 5.77
C HIS A 594 -18.61 21.50 5.09
N LYS A 595 -19.33 22.48 5.65
CA LYS A 595 -19.63 23.79 5.03
C LYS A 595 -18.38 24.59 4.62
N ASP A 596 -17.40 24.77 5.51
CA ASP A 596 -16.23 25.61 5.21
C ASP A 596 -15.33 24.99 4.12
N LEU A 597 -15.32 23.65 4.03
CA LEU A 597 -14.57 22.95 3.00
C LEU A 597 -15.27 23.07 1.65
N LEU A 598 -16.60 22.90 1.61
CA LEU A 598 -17.39 23.08 0.39
C LEU A 598 -17.30 24.53 -0.13
N ASN A 599 -17.32 25.52 0.76
CA ASN A 599 -17.10 26.92 0.39
C ASN A 599 -15.71 27.14 -0.20
N SER A 600 -14.67 26.59 0.42
CA SER A 600 -13.30 26.67 -0.12
C SER A 600 -13.15 25.95 -1.46
N LEU A 601 -13.76 24.78 -1.61
CA LEU A 601 -13.78 24.02 -2.86
C LEU A 601 -14.50 24.80 -3.96
N GLN A 602 -15.62 25.46 -3.64
CA GLN A 602 -16.35 26.34 -4.55
C GLN A 602 -15.49 27.50 -5.05
N THR A 603 -14.76 28.17 -4.15
CA THR A 603 -13.88 29.31 -4.50
C THR A 603 -12.76 28.88 -5.45
N HIS A 604 -12.24 27.66 -5.30
CA HIS A 604 -11.12 27.15 -6.10
C HIS A 604 -11.56 26.24 -7.24
N ALA A 605 -12.86 26.06 -7.49
CA ALA A 605 -13.35 25.13 -8.50
C ALA A 605 -12.83 25.51 -9.90
N CYS A 606 -12.92 26.78 -10.30
CA CYS A 606 -12.46 27.20 -11.63
C CYS A 606 -10.96 26.96 -11.87
N THR A 607 -10.12 27.05 -10.83
CA THR A 607 -8.68 26.78 -10.94
C THR A 607 -8.36 25.29 -10.92
N LEU A 608 -9.12 24.48 -10.18
CA LEU A 608 -8.95 23.03 -10.14
C LEU A 608 -9.37 22.36 -11.45
N TYR A 609 -10.43 22.88 -12.10
CA TYR A 609 -10.98 22.37 -13.36
C TYR A 609 -10.59 23.22 -14.56
N ASP A 610 -9.50 23.98 -14.50
CA ASP A 610 -9.00 24.72 -15.65
C ASP A 610 -8.61 23.75 -16.80
N PRO A 611 -9.02 24.00 -18.05
CA PRO A 611 -8.81 23.07 -19.16
C PRO A 611 -7.34 22.94 -19.61
N GLN A 612 -6.45 23.85 -19.20
CA GLN A 612 -5.03 23.82 -19.56
C GLN A 612 -4.14 23.52 -18.35
N GLU A 613 -4.32 24.29 -17.26
CA GLU A 613 -3.47 24.25 -16.08
C GLU A 613 -4.14 23.57 -14.87
N GLY A 614 -5.36 23.06 -15.06
CA GLY A 614 -6.16 22.49 -13.99
C GLY A 614 -5.60 21.17 -13.48
N VAL A 615 -5.78 20.96 -12.17
CA VAL A 615 -5.39 19.71 -11.50
C VAL A 615 -6.11 18.50 -12.09
N VAL A 616 -7.33 18.69 -12.63
CA VAL A 616 -8.11 17.62 -13.29
C VAL A 616 -7.46 17.11 -14.57
N VAL A 617 -6.68 17.94 -15.28
CA VAL A 617 -6.00 17.57 -16.52
C VAL A 617 -4.59 17.03 -16.24
N LEU A 618 -3.91 17.59 -15.23
CA LEU A 618 -2.50 17.30 -14.99
C LEU A 618 -2.22 16.08 -14.09
N LEU A 619 -3.23 15.55 -13.38
CA LEU A 619 -3.07 14.38 -12.51
C LEU A 619 -3.32 13.04 -13.23
N PRO A 620 -2.86 11.90 -12.67
CA PRO A 620 -3.12 10.56 -13.21
C PRO A 620 -4.61 10.17 -13.17
N ALA A 621 -5.01 9.26 -14.06
CA ALA A 621 -6.41 8.87 -14.31
C ALA A 621 -7.24 8.55 -13.04
N GLU A 622 -6.69 7.84 -12.05
CA GLU A 622 -7.39 7.56 -10.79
C GLU A 622 -7.74 8.83 -9.99
N SER A 623 -6.82 9.80 -9.99
CA SER A 623 -7.02 11.09 -9.32
C SER A 623 -7.98 11.97 -10.13
N GLN A 624 -7.90 11.95 -11.46
CA GLN A 624 -8.86 12.63 -12.34
C GLN A 624 -10.29 12.13 -12.07
N GLN A 625 -10.47 10.82 -11.94
CA GLN A 625 -11.78 10.23 -11.64
C GLN A 625 -12.35 10.71 -10.30
N ARG A 626 -11.53 10.74 -9.24
CA ARG A 626 -11.96 11.24 -7.93
C ARG A 626 -12.26 12.73 -7.96
N LEU A 627 -11.52 13.52 -8.73
CA LEU A 627 -11.83 14.93 -8.96
C LEU A 627 -13.18 15.08 -9.67
N VAL A 628 -13.43 14.33 -10.73
CA VAL A 628 -14.75 14.33 -11.41
C VAL A 628 -15.87 13.98 -10.42
N GLN A 629 -15.67 13.00 -9.54
CA GLN A 629 -16.62 12.67 -8.45
C GLN A 629 -16.84 13.83 -7.46
N LEU A 630 -15.84 14.67 -7.19
CA LEU A 630 -15.98 15.82 -6.29
C LEU A 630 -16.96 16.88 -6.81
N LEU A 631 -17.17 16.97 -8.14
CA LEU A 631 -18.17 17.86 -8.73
C LEU A 631 -19.57 17.58 -8.17
N TYR A 632 -19.87 16.32 -7.82
CA TYR A 632 -21.15 15.97 -7.21
C TYR A 632 -21.38 16.65 -5.87
N PHE A 633 -20.37 17.08 -5.13
CA PHE A 633 -20.55 17.72 -3.83
C PHE A 633 -20.56 19.25 -3.89
N LEU A 634 -20.34 19.86 -5.05
CA LEU A 634 -20.31 21.32 -5.18
C LEU A 634 -21.69 21.93 -4.87
N PRO A 635 -21.76 22.97 -4.01
CA PRO A 635 -23.02 23.65 -3.73
C PRO A 635 -23.63 24.31 -4.97
N LYS A 636 -22.80 24.97 -5.80
CA LYS A 636 -23.24 25.68 -7.01
C LYS A 636 -22.26 25.45 -8.16
N MET A 637 -22.75 25.37 -9.39
CA MET A 637 -21.91 25.30 -10.59
C MET A 637 -22.08 26.58 -11.42
N PRO A 638 -21.22 27.59 -11.24
CA PRO A 638 -21.36 28.86 -11.96
C PRO A 638 -20.95 28.71 -13.44
N GLN A 639 -21.44 29.61 -14.30
CA GLN A 639 -21.17 29.57 -15.74
C GLN A 639 -19.68 29.47 -16.13
N PRO A 640 -18.72 30.18 -15.48
CA PRO A 640 -17.31 30.03 -15.80
C PRO A 640 -16.77 28.61 -15.52
N LEU A 641 -17.29 27.94 -14.48
CA LEU A 641 -16.93 26.57 -14.19
C LEU A 641 -17.49 25.63 -15.27
N LEU A 642 -18.74 25.80 -15.68
CA LEU A 642 -19.34 24.99 -16.74
C LEU A 642 -18.61 25.17 -18.08
N ALA A 643 -18.17 26.38 -18.41
CA ALA A 643 -17.32 26.63 -19.58
C ALA A 643 -16.00 25.86 -19.50
N ASN A 644 -15.32 25.91 -18.36
CA ASN A 644 -14.09 25.14 -18.12
C ASN A 644 -14.31 23.63 -18.23
N LEU A 645 -15.41 23.11 -17.67
CA LEU A 645 -15.77 21.70 -17.74
C LEU A 645 -16.09 21.25 -19.18
N SER A 646 -16.77 22.10 -19.96
CA SER A 646 -17.05 21.85 -21.39
C SER A 646 -15.75 21.79 -22.18
N CYS A 647 -14.81 22.71 -21.92
CA CYS A 647 -13.47 22.68 -22.50
C CYS A 647 -12.68 21.43 -22.08
N CYS A 648 -12.77 21.00 -20.82
CA CYS A 648 -12.14 19.76 -20.36
C CYS A 648 -12.66 18.54 -21.13
N CYS A 649 -13.97 18.46 -21.36
CA CYS A 649 -14.59 17.36 -22.12
C CYS A 649 -14.15 17.32 -23.58
N THR A 650 -13.83 18.47 -24.19
CA THR A 650 -13.54 18.58 -25.63
C THR A 650 -12.05 18.64 -25.96
N ALA A 651 -11.19 19.03 -25.02
CA ALA A 651 -9.75 19.21 -25.25
C ALA A 651 -8.93 17.92 -25.44
N GLY A 652 -9.53 16.73 -25.28
CA GLY A 652 -8.84 15.43 -25.40
C GLY A 652 -7.82 15.14 -24.28
N ARG A 653 -7.83 15.93 -23.21
CA ARG A 653 -6.90 15.83 -22.07
C ARG A 653 -7.36 14.86 -20.97
N ILE A 654 -8.67 14.60 -20.91
CA ILE A 654 -9.28 13.55 -20.09
C ILE A 654 -9.85 12.50 -21.05
N SER A 655 -9.95 11.24 -20.61
CA SER A 655 -10.52 10.19 -21.45
C SER A 655 -12.02 10.42 -21.71
N ALA A 656 -12.53 9.95 -22.85
CA ALA A 656 -13.95 10.02 -23.19
C ALA A 656 -14.85 9.41 -22.11
N GLY A 657 -14.43 8.31 -21.47
CA GLY A 657 -15.15 7.70 -20.34
C GLY A 657 -15.22 8.59 -19.08
N LEU A 658 -14.18 9.39 -18.81
CA LEU A 658 -14.19 10.38 -17.73
C LEU A 658 -15.07 11.60 -18.09
N ALA A 659 -15.00 12.08 -19.33
CA ALA A 659 -15.89 13.13 -19.83
C ALA A 659 -17.37 12.70 -19.75
N ALA A 660 -17.67 11.45 -20.11
CA ALA A 660 -18.99 10.86 -19.96
C ALA A 660 -19.47 10.84 -18.50
N SER A 661 -18.58 10.47 -17.58
CA SER A 661 -18.86 10.48 -16.14
C SER A 661 -19.13 11.89 -15.63
N LEU A 662 -18.34 12.87 -16.06
CA LEU A 662 -18.51 14.29 -15.74
C LEU A 662 -19.88 14.80 -16.21
N ILE A 663 -20.24 14.56 -17.47
CA ILE A 663 -21.53 14.97 -18.04
C ILE A 663 -22.70 14.36 -17.25
N ARG A 664 -22.58 13.08 -16.87
CA ARG A 664 -23.60 12.39 -16.04
C ARG A 664 -23.72 13.01 -14.64
N ILE A 665 -22.63 13.43 -14.01
CA ILE A 665 -22.66 14.10 -12.70
C ILE A 665 -23.31 15.48 -12.81
N VAL A 666 -22.95 16.27 -13.84
CA VAL A 666 -23.56 17.57 -14.08
C VAL A 666 -25.06 17.42 -14.28
N ARG A 667 -25.48 16.39 -15.04
CA ARG A 667 -26.90 16.04 -15.19
C ARG A 667 -27.57 15.72 -13.86
N LEU A 668 -26.98 14.87 -13.03
CA LEU A 668 -27.50 14.52 -11.69
C LEU A 668 -27.62 15.73 -10.75
N ARG A 669 -26.88 16.81 -11.00
CA ARG A 669 -26.93 18.05 -10.23
C ARG A 669 -27.85 19.13 -10.83
N SER A 670 -28.48 18.84 -11.96
CA SER A 670 -29.49 19.69 -12.61
C SER A 670 -30.90 19.37 -12.14
N SER A 671 -31.79 20.37 -12.14
CA SER A 671 -33.23 20.19 -11.85
C SER A 671 -33.96 19.31 -12.87
N LEU A 672 -33.41 19.14 -14.08
CA LEU A 672 -33.96 18.27 -15.12
C LEU A 672 -33.71 16.79 -14.87
N SER A 673 -32.93 16.43 -13.84
CA SER A 673 -32.82 15.04 -13.41
C SER A 673 -34.02 14.69 -12.52
N ASN A 674 -34.85 13.74 -12.96
CA ASN A 674 -35.95 13.17 -12.14
C ASN A 674 -35.46 12.38 -10.91
N TRP A 675 -34.19 12.53 -10.53
CA TRP A 675 -33.49 11.76 -9.52
C TRP A 675 -33.33 12.58 -8.24
N SER A 676 -34.23 12.40 -7.28
CA SER A 676 -34.16 13.04 -5.95
C SER A 676 -33.65 12.08 -4.87
N VAL A 677 -32.38 11.66 -4.97
CA VAL A 677 -31.73 10.97 -3.85
C VAL A 677 -31.01 12.00 -2.98
N GLY A 678 -31.67 12.37 -1.88
CA GLY A 678 -31.12 13.24 -0.83
C GLY A 678 -31.60 14.70 -0.90
N SER A 679 -31.50 15.41 0.23
CA SER A 679 -31.94 16.80 0.42
C SER A 679 -31.04 17.86 -0.23
N GLN A 680 -30.29 17.52 -1.29
CA GLN A 680 -29.39 18.48 -1.94
C GLN A 680 -30.13 19.28 -3.02
N GLU A 681 -30.09 20.61 -2.87
CA GLU A 681 -30.62 21.55 -3.85
C GLU A 681 -29.87 21.44 -5.19
N ALA A 682 -30.58 21.70 -6.30
CA ALA A 682 -29.99 21.74 -7.64
C ALA A 682 -28.82 22.74 -7.68
N ALA A 683 -27.67 22.30 -8.20
CA ALA A 683 -26.45 23.13 -8.20
C ALA A 683 -26.40 24.12 -9.37
N LEU A 684 -27.22 23.91 -10.41
CA LEU A 684 -27.26 24.71 -11.61
C LEU A 684 -28.71 24.89 -12.11
N GLN A 685 -28.93 25.98 -12.85
CA GLN A 685 -30.20 26.26 -13.52
C GLN A 685 -30.30 25.44 -14.82
N ASP A 686 -31.53 25.18 -15.27
CA ASP A 686 -31.79 24.43 -16.51
C ASP A 686 -31.16 25.08 -17.74
N VAL A 687 -31.17 26.41 -17.79
CA VAL A 687 -30.56 27.19 -18.89
C VAL A 687 -29.04 26.98 -18.94
N ASP A 688 -28.38 26.96 -17.78
CA ASP A 688 -26.94 26.76 -17.69
C ASP A 688 -26.56 25.32 -18.06
N TYR A 689 -27.40 24.34 -17.70
CA TYR A 689 -27.21 22.94 -18.08
C TYR A 689 -27.29 22.75 -19.60
N ILE A 690 -28.34 23.29 -20.23
CA ILE A 690 -28.53 23.20 -21.67
C ILE A 690 -27.41 23.93 -22.41
N SER A 691 -26.99 25.10 -21.90
CA SER A 691 -25.86 25.85 -22.44
C SER A 691 -24.55 25.04 -22.36
N PHE A 692 -24.32 24.33 -21.25
CA PHE A 692 -23.19 23.41 -21.10
C PHE A 692 -23.23 22.24 -22.11
N LEU A 693 -24.38 21.59 -22.28
CA LEU A 693 -24.55 20.51 -23.27
C LEU A 693 -24.29 21.01 -24.69
N PHE A 694 -24.87 22.17 -25.04
CA PHE A 694 -24.71 22.80 -26.35
C PHE A 694 -23.25 23.17 -26.62
N SER A 695 -22.58 23.79 -25.65
CA SER A 695 -21.16 24.15 -25.76
C SER A 695 -20.26 22.92 -25.90
N THR A 696 -20.56 21.83 -25.18
CA THR A 696 -19.79 20.58 -25.26
C THR A 696 -20.02 19.86 -26.60
N MET A 697 -21.24 19.93 -27.12
CA MET A 697 -21.63 19.35 -28.42
C MET A 697 -20.94 20.03 -29.61
N MET A 698 -20.55 21.31 -29.50
CA MET A 698 -19.82 21.98 -30.59
C MET A 698 -18.37 21.50 -30.74
N GLY A 699 -17.79 20.87 -29.73
CA GLY A 699 -16.42 20.34 -29.79
C GLY A 699 -15.30 21.39 -29.78
N PHE A 700 -15.64 22.66 -29.99
CA PHE A 700 -14.72 23.80 -30.00
C PHE A 700 -15.24 24.91 -29.08
N SER A 701 -14.32 25.60 -28.41
CA SER A 701 -14.66 26.82 -27.65
C SER A 701 -14.97 27.97 -28.61
N SER A 702 -15.75 28.95 -28.12
CA SER A 702 -16.09 30.15 -28.89
C SER A 702 -14.84 30.86 -29.44
N ASP A 703 -13.77 30.95 -28.63
CA ASP A 703 -12.52 31.60 -29.04
C ASP A 703 -11.80 30.84 -30.15
N LYS A 704 -11.77 29.50 -30.07
CA LYS A 704 -11.17 28.67 -31.14
C LYS A 704 -11.96 28.76 -32.43
N LEU A 705 -13.29 28.83 -32.36
CA LEU A 705 -14.13 29.02 -33.53
C LEU A 705 -13.90 30.40 -34.17
N ALA A 706 -13.78 31.46 -33.36
CA ALA A 706 -13.47 32.80 -33.86
C ALA A 706 -12.12 32.86 -34.59
N VAL A 707 -11.07 32.27 -34.00
CA VAL A 707 -9.75 32.15 -34.63
C VAL A 707 -9.83 31.35 -35.95
N LEU A 708 -10.63 30.29 -36.01
CA LEU A 708 -10.84 29.53 -37.24
C LEU A 708 -11.58 30.33 -38.32
N GLN A 709 -12.48 31.24 -37.94
CA GLN A 709 -13.12 32.12 -38.93
C GLN A 709 -12.15 33.18 -39.48
N GLU A 710 -11.22 33.66 -38.65
CA GLU A 710 -10.20 34.66 -39.05
C GLU A 710 -9.09 34.07 -39.93
N ALA A 711 -8.74 32.79 -39.73
CA ALA A 711 -7.74 32.07 -40.53
C ALA A 711 -8.17 31.79 -41.99
N GLY A 712 -9.44 32.07 -42.32
CA GLY A 712 -9.94 32.35 -43.67
C GLY A 712 -9.95 31.18 -44.65
N TYR A 713 -8.78 30.72 -45.12
CA TYR A 713 -8.69 29.83 -46.29
C TYR A 713 -7.44 28.93 -46.32
N ASP A 714 -6.46 29.09 -45.41
CA ASP A 714 -5.20 28.34 -45.49
C ASP A 714 -5.25 26.94 -44.83
N CYS A 715 -6.22 26.70 -43.95
CA CYS A 715 -6.33 25.47 -43.13
C CYS A 715 -7.58 24.62 -43.40
N ALA A 716 -8.47 25.04 -44.30
CA ALA A 716 -9.75 24.39 -44.57
C ALA A 716 -9.82 23.94 -46.04
N LEU A 717 -10.62 22.91 -46.33
CA LEU A 717 -10.88 22.51 -47.70
C LEU A 717 -11.58 23.66 -48.45
N SER A 718 -11.08 23.99 -49.65
CA SER A 718 -11.65 25.06 -50.47
C SER A 718 -13.11 24.74 -50.81
N PRO A 719 -14.03 25.71 -50.69
CA PRO A 719 -15.43 25.48 -51.02
C PRO A 719 -15.57 25.12 -52.50
N SER A 720 -16.28 24.02 -52.77
CA SER A 720 -16.64 23.57 -54.12
C SER A 720 -18.17 23.47 -54.19
N PRO A 721 -18.78 23.36 -55.39
CA PRO A 721 -20.21 23.19 -55.48
C PRO A 721 -20.69 21.86 -54.86
N LEU A 722 -19.80 20.87 -54.68
CA LEU A 722 -20.06 19.64 -53.89
C LEU A 722 -19.73 19.75 -52.40
N SER A 723 -19.00 20.78 -51.97
CA SER A 723 -18.68 21.06 -50.58
C SER A 723 -18.99 22.53 -50.26
N PRO A 724 -20.28 22.88 -50.17
CA PRO A 724 -20.70 24.27 -50.04
C PRO A 724 -20.33 24.90 -48.69
N LEU A 725 -19.84 24.10 -47.73
CA LEU A 725 -19.18 24.57 -46.50
C LEU A 725 -17.69 24.25 -46.53
N SER A 726 -16.87 25.22 -46.13
CA SER A 726 -15.43 25.00 -45.91
C SER A 726 -15.24 24.15 -44.64
N LEU A 727 -14.95 22.87 -44.82
CA LEU A 727 -14.72 21.96 -43.69
C LEU A 727 -13.28 22.05 -43.20
N TYR A 728 -13.12 22.14 -41.87
CA TYR A 728 -11.83 21.95 -41.21
C TYR A 728 -11.70 20.47 -40.78
N PRO A 729 -10.82 19.68 -41.42
CA PRO A 729 -10.62 18.27 -41.07
C PRO A 729 -9.89 18.15 -39.74
N THR A 730 -10.56 17.65 -38.71
CA THR A 730 -9.94 17.46 -37.39
C THR A 730 -9.06 16.21 -37.35
N PRO A 731 -7.97 16.23 -36.54
CA PRO A 731 -7.16 15.04 -36.28
C PRO A 731 -8.00 13.86 -35.79
N LEU A 732 -7.61 12.64 -36.16
CA LEU A 732 -8.35 11.41 -35.85
C LEU A 732 -8.69 11.29 -34.35
N ASP A 733 -7.70 11.48 -33.47
CA ASP A 733 -7.87 11.37 -32.02
C ASP A 733 -8.86 12.40 -31.45
N GLN A 734 -8.85 13.62 -32.01
CA GLN A 734 -9.78 14.66 -31.60
C GLN A 734 -11.21 14.36 -32.10
N PHE A 735 -11.33 13.80 -33.30
CA PHE A 735 -12.61 13.39 -33.86
C PHE A 735 -13.23 12.25 -33.05
N THR A 736 -12.49 11.16 -32.81
CA THR A 736 -12.99 9.97 -32.09
C THR A 736 -13.37 10.31 -30.65
N HIS A 737 -12.52 11.07 -29.95
CA HIS A 737 -12.81 11.53 -28.59
C HIS A 737 -14.08 12.39 -28.54
N HIS A 738 -14.24 13.34 -29.47
CA HIS A 738 -15.44 14.17 -29.53
C HIS A 738 -16.69 13.35 -29.88
N TRP A 739 -16.58 12.38 -30.79
CA TRP A 739 -17.66 11.50 -31.19
C TRP A 739 -18.22 10.70 -30.01
N ASP A 740 -17.36 10.11 -29.19
CA ASP A 740 -17.75 9.39 -27.97
C ASP A 740 -18.48 10.30 -26.97
N VAL A 741 -18.01 11.54 -26.83
CA VAL A 741 -18.67 12.55 -25.99
C VAL A 741 -20.05 12.92 -26.54
N VAL A 742 -20.20 13.08 -27.85
CA VAL A 742 -21.48 13.40 -28.51
C VAL A 742 -22.51 12.29 -28.29
N GLU A 743 -22.13 11.02 -28.36
CA GLU A 743 -23.06 9.91 -28.09
C GLU A 743 -23.64 9.98 -26.67
N VAL A 744 -22.81 10.35 -25.68
CA VAL A 744 -23.27 10.55 -24.30
C VAL A 744 -24.17 11.78 -24.17
N LEU A 745 -23.85 12.87 -24.87
CA LEU A 745 -24.70 14.07 -24.91
C LEU A 745 -26.06 13.78 -25.54
N CYS A 746 -26.10 13.03 -26.64
CA CYS A 746 -27.34 12.59 -27.30
C CYS A 746 -28.21 11.80 -26.32
N HIS A 747 -27.62 10.82 -25.62
CA HIS A 747 -28.33 10.05 -24.61
C HIS A 747 -28.85 10.93 -23.45
N CYS A 748 -28.07 11.92 -23.01
CA CYS A 748 -28.50 12.89 -22.01
C CYS A 748 -29.65 13.77 -22.49
N LEU A 749 -29.67 14.19 -23.76
CA LEU A 749 -30.74 15.00 -24.35
C LEU A 749 -32.02 14.19 -24.58
N GLU A 750 -31.90 12.93 -25.03
CA GLU A 750 -33.06 12.05 -25.26
C GLU A 750 -33.84 11.71 -23.99
N THR A 751 -33.15 11.73 -22.86
CA THR A 751 -33.71 11.38 -21.56
C THR A 751 -34.22 12.61 -20.79
N LEU A 752 -34.17 13.80 -21.38
CA LEU A 752 -34.89 14.97 -20.91
C LEU A 752 -36.38 14.82 -21.23
N GLY A 753 -37.25 15.26 -20.31
CA GLY A 753 -38.67 14.88 -20.29
C GLY A 753 -39.47 15.11 -21.59
N SER A 754 -39.11 16.12 -22.42
CA SER A 754 -39.75 16.38 -23.71
C SER A 754 -38.74 16.54 -24.84
N LYS A 755 -38.74 15.59 -25.79
CA LYS A 755 -37.87 15.61 -26.97
C LYS A 755 -38.14 16.80 -27.88
N SER A 756 -39.41 17.16 -28.09
CA SER A 756 -39.80 18.28 -28.96
C SER A 756 -39.29 19.62 -28.45
N GLN A 757 -39.37 19.87 -27.13
CA GLN A 757 -38.83 21.09 -26.52
C GLN A 757 -37.30 21.13 -26.59
N CYS A 758 -36.63 20.01 -26.35
CA CYS A 758 -35.17 19.92 -26.49
C CYS A 758 -34.73 20.21 -27.92
N PHE A 759 -35.48 19.70 -28.90
CA PHE A 759 -35.26 19.98 -30.32
C PHE A 759 -35.46 21.45 -30.66
N GLU A 760 -36.53 22.11 -30.18
CA GLU A 760 -36.74 23.55 -30.42
C GLU A 760 -35.62 24.42 -29.84
N ILE A 761 -35.15 24.10 -28.63
CA ILE A 761 -34.05 24.81 -27.99
C ILE A 761 -32.75 24.61 -28.77
N LEU A 762 -32.46 23.38 -29.17
CA LEU A 762 -31.29 23.05 -29.99
C LEU A 762 -31.33 23.78 -31.34
N GLN A 763 -32.48 23.76 -32.03
CA GLN A 763 -32.70 24.44 -33.29
C GLN A 763 -32.46 25.95 -33.17
N ASN A 764 -33.00 26.58 -32.12
CA ASN A 764 -32.78 28.01 -31.87
C ASN A 764 -31.30 28.33 -31.63
N GLY A 765 -30.58 27.45 -30.91
CA GLY A 765 -29.14 27.56 -30.73
C GLY A 765 -28.36 27.48 -32.04
N ILE A 766 -28.66 26.47 -32.88
CA ILE A 766 -28.01 26.28 -34.18
C ILE A 766 -28.26 27.50 -35.10
N CYS A 767 -29.52 27.92 -35.24
CA CYS A 767 -29.89 29.08 -36.07
C CYS A 767 -29.25 30.40 -35.60
N LYS A 768 -29.03 30.55 -34.29
CA LYS A 768 -28.47 31.79 -33.74
C LYS A 768 -26.95 31.86 -33.85
N TYR A 769 -26.27 30.75 -33.57
CA TYR A 769 -24.82 30.72 -33.36
C TYR A 769 -24.03 30.00 -34.46
N VAL A 770 -24.63 29.02 -35.14
CA VAL A 770 -23.90 28.10 -36.03
C VAL A 770 -24.13 28.41 -37.50
N THR A 771 -25.35 28.76 -37.92
CA THR A 771 -25.67 28.98 -39.35
C THR A 771 -24.95 30.17 -40.00
N LYS A 772 -24.23 30.97 -39.21
CA LYS A 772 -23.44 32.12 -39.68
C LYS A 772 -21.95 31.80 -39.87
N LEU A 773 -21.51 30.59 -39.52
CA LEU A 773 -20.12 30.18 -39.65
C LEU A 773 -19.79 29.87 -41.11
N VAL A 774 -18.61 30.31 -41.55
CA VAL A 774 -18.07 30.06 -42.89
C VAL A 774 -17.23 28.78 -42.89
N VAL A 775 -16.37 28.62 -41.88
CA VAL A 775 -15.55 27.42 -41.68
C VAL A 775 -16.14 26.57 -40.55
N VAL A 776 -16.42 25.29 -40.81
CA VAL A 776 -17.03 24.37 -39.83
C VAL A 776 -16.14 23.14 -39.63
N PRO A 777 -15.77 22.79 -38.39
CA PRO A 777 -15.07 21.54 -38.10
C PRO A 777 -15.90 20.30 -38.48
N ASP A 778 -15.25 19.29 -39.06
CA ASP A 778 -15.91 18.05 -39.47
C ASP A 778 -16.57 17.28 -38.31
N ASN A 779 -15.92 17.25 -37.14
CA ASN A 779 -16.45 16.62 -35.92
C ASN A 779 -17.71 17.34 -35.39
N MET A 780 -17.75 18.68 -35.46
CA MET A 780 -18.90 19.51 -35.10
C MET A 780 -20.06 19.26 -36.07
N ALA A 781 -19.79 19.25 -37.38
CA ALA A 781 -20.80 18.96 -38.39
C ALA A 781 -21.41 17.56 -38.22
N ALA A 782 -20.57 16.54 -38.00
CA ALA A 782 -21.03 15.17 -37.75
C ALA A 782 -21.82 15.06 -36.44
N GLY A 783 -21.35 15.72 -35.37
CA GLY A 783 -22.03 15.74 -34.08
C GLY A 783 -23.39 16.43 -34.11
N LEU A 784 -23.54 17.50 -34.89
CA LEU A 784 -24.82 18.18 -35.09
C LEU A 784 -25.81 17.33 -35.89
N LEU A 785 -25.38 16.72 -37.00
CA LEU A 785 -26.22 15.79 -37.76
C LEU A 785 -26.72 14.65 -36.88
N ARG A 786 -25.82 14.06 -36.08
CA ARG A 786 -26.13 12.98 -35.16
C ARG A 786 -27.13 13.42 -34.09
N SER A 787 -26.87 14.53 -33.40
CA SER A 787 -27.72 15.05 -32.32
C SER A 787 -29.13 15.41 -32.81
N VAL A 788 -29.23 16.09 -33.96
CA VAL A 788 -30.53 16.43 -34.56
C VAL A 788 -31.28 15.16 -34.98
N SER A 789 -30.60 14.20 -35.64
CA SER A 789 -31.22 12.95 -36.09
C SER A 789 -31.82 12.11 -34.95
N ARG A 790 -31.29 12.26 -33.72
CA ARG A 790 -31.71 11.55 -32.52
C ARG A 790 -32.88 12.21 -31.78
N LEU A 791 -32.99 13.53 -31.91
CA LEU A 791 -34.01 14.34 -31.21
C LEU A 791 -35.25 14.67 -32.05
N VAL A 792 -35.14 14.64 -33.38
CA VAL A 792 -36.27 14.91 -34.27
C VAL A 792 -37.29 13.77 -34.21
N ASP A 793 -38.51 14.08 -33.77
CA ASP A 793 -39.68 13.23 -33.95
C ASP A 793 -40.35 13.55 -35.31
N LEU A 794 -40.96 12.55 -35.96
CA LEU A 794 -41.61 12.68 -37.28
C LEU A 794 -42.72 13.75 -37.35
N SER A 795 -43.22 14.21 -36.19
CA SER A 795 -44.27 15.22 -36.06
C SER A 795 -43.77 16.67 -36.11
N VAL A 796 -42.46 16.91 -35.98
CA VAL A 796 -41.88 18.26 -35.89
C VAL A 796 -41.07 18.57 -37.15
N LEU A 797 -41.37 19.69 -37.80
CA LEU A 797 -40.68 20.14 -39.00
C LEU A 797 -39.52 21.09 -38.65
N PRO A 798 -38.29 20.81 -39.09
CA PRO A 798 -37.16 21.74 -38.97
C PRO A 798 -37.40 23.08 -39.67
N VAL A 799 -36.91 24.17 -39.08
CA VAL A 799 -36.87 25.50 -39.73
C VAL A 799 -35.96 25.45 -40.96
N GLU A 800 -36.37 26.14 -42.04
CA GLU A 800 -35.70 26.07 -43.33
C GLU A 800 -34.23 26.49 -43.28
N SER A 801 -33.87 27.50 -42.48
CA SER A 801 -32.47 27.93 -42.30
C SER A 801 -31.60 26.82 -41.71
N MET A 802 -32.10 26.08 -40.72
CA MET A 802 -31.39 24.94 -40.14
C MET A 802 -31.32 23.78 -41.13
N LEU A 803 -32.41 23.48 -41.84
CA LEU A 803 -32.43 22.42 -42.83
C LEU A 803 -31.45 22.69 -43.98
N ARG A 804 -31.35 23.95 -44.42
CA ARG A 804 -30.33 24.42 -45.36
C ARG A 804 -28.94 24.18 -44.81
N PHE A 805 -28.63 24.66 -43.62
CA PHE A 805 -27.32 24.44 -43.02
C PHE A 805 -26.97 22.94 -42.87
N LEU A 806 -27.87 22.10 -42.34
CA LEU A 806 -27.63 20.66 -42.18
C LEU A 806 -27.45 19.95 -43.53
N SER A 807 -28.15 20.37 -44.60
CA SER A 807 -27.94 19.82 -45.94
C SER A 807 -26.55 20.15 -46.49
N HIS A 808 -26.04 21.36 -46.22
CA HIS A 808 -24.68 21.76 -46.58
C HIS A 808 -23.65 20.95 -45.79
N CYS A 809 -23.89 20.73 -44.49
CA CYS A 809 -23.01 19.88 -43.66
C CYS A 809 -22.99 18.44 -44.19
N CYS A 810 -24.15 17.87 -44.49
CA CYS A 810 -24.26 16.49 -44.95
C CYS A 810 -23.54 16.28 -46.30
N LEU A 811 -23.76 17.17 -47.27
CA LEU A 811 -23.12 17.07 -48.58
C LEU A 811 -21.59 17.24 -48.47
N SER A 812 -21.12 18.23 -47.70
CA SER A 812 -19.69 18.46 -47.50
C SER A 812 -19.01 17.31 -46.76
N LEU A 813 -19.69 16.67 -45.79
CA LEU A 813 -19.18 15.49 -45.09
C LEU A 813 -19.15 14.24 -45.98
N LEU A 814 -20.13 14.07 -46.88
CA LEU A 814 -20.12 12.99 -47.87
C LEU A 814 -18.98 13.15 -48.89
N ALA A 815 -18.69 14.39 -49.30
CA ALA A 815 -17.51 14.70 -50.12
C ALA A 815 -16.21 14.38 -49.37
N LEU A 816 -16.09 14.79 -48.10
CA LEU A 816 -14.95 14.45 -47.23
C LEU A 816 -14.79 12.93 -47.04
N LEU A 817 -15.89 12.18 -47.02
CA LEU A 817 -15.83 10.72 -46.85
C LEU A 817 -15.15 10.03 -48.05
N ILE A 818 -15.37 10.54 -49.26
CA ILE A 818 -14.74 10.01 -50.47
C ILE A 818 -13.25 10.32 -50.49
N THR A 819 -12.84 11.55 -50.11
CA THR A 819 -11.42 11.89 -50.03
C THR A 819 -10.70 11.01 -48.99
N LEU A 820 -11.33 10.75 -47.84
CA LEU A 820 -10.82 9.80 -46.82
C LEU A 820 -10.81 8.33 -47.27
N GLN A 821 -11.56 7.95 -48.32
CA GLN A 821 -11.57 6.58 -48.86
C GLN A 821 -10.37 6.31 -49.78
N GLN A 822 -9.74 7.36 -50.30
CA GLN A 822 -8.54 7.27 -51.13
C GLN A 822 -7.24 7.16 -50.31
N GLU A 823 -7.29 7.49 -49.01
CA GLU A 823 -6.16 7.38 -48.07
C GLU A 823 -6.04 5.96 -47.44
N LEU A 824 -4.85 5.59 -46.92
CA LEU A 824 -4.57 4.23 -46.42
C LEU A 824 -5.60 3.73 -45.38
N PRO A 825 -6.09 2.48 -45.49
CA PRO A 825 -7.29 2.01 -44.79
C PRO A 825 -7.13 1.68 -43.30
N ALA A 826 -5.93 1.68 -42.71
CA ALA A 826 -5.76 1.20 -41.33
C ALA A 826 -6.19 2.21 -40.26
N ASP A 827 -5.92 3.50 -40.46
CA ASP A 827 -6.07 4.51 -39.40
C ASP A 827 -7.39 5.30 -39.50
N THR A 828 -8.00 5.46 -40.68
CA THR A 828 -9.17 6.34 -40.88
C THR A 828 -10.54 5.65 -40.81
N ASN A 829 -10.61 4.33 -40.65
CA ASN A 829 -11.87 3.57 -40.70
C ASN A 829 -12.89 4.03 -39.66
N HIS A 830 -12.49 4.29 -38.42
CA HIS A 830 -13.42 4.69 -37.35
C HIS A 830 -14.06 6.07 -37.62
N LYS A 831 -13.27 7.01 -38.17
CA LYS A 831 -13.77 8.33 -38.58
C LYS A 831 -14.73 8.21 -39.76
N ARG A 832 -14.41 7.35 -40.73
CA ARG A 832 -15.26 7.06 -41.90
C ARG A 832 -16.62 6.50 -41.48
N GLU A 833 -16.63 5.49 -40.62
CA GLU A 833 -17.87 4.87 -40.13
C GLU A 833 -18.75 5.86 -39.34
N ALA A 834 -18.12 6.69 -38.50
CA ALA A 834 -18.84 7.72 -37.74
C ALA A 834 -19.47 8.79 -38.64
N ILE A 835 -18.72 9.32 -39.62
CA ILE A 835 -19.23 10.32 -40.57
C ILE A 835 -20.36 9.71 -41.43
N TRP A 836 -20.16 8.49 -41.95
CA TRP A 836 -21.19 7.78 -42.71
C TRP A 836 -22.45 7.56 -41.87
N GLY A 837 -22.29 7.02 -40.65
CA GLY A 837 -23.39 6.79 -39.73
C GLY A 837 -24.17 8.05 -39.39
N ALA A 838 -23.49 9.18 -39.18
CA ALA A 838 -24.11 10.47 -38.94
C ALA A 838 -24.97 10.93 -40.14
N CYS A 839 -24.40 10.89 -41.34
CA CYS A 839 -25.07 11.34 -42.57
C CYS A 839 -26.29 10.47 -42.89
N ILE A 840 -26.15 9.15 -42.84
CA ILE A 840 -27.24 8.22 -43.13
C ILE A 840 -28.36 8.32 -42.09
N SER A 841 -28.00 8.40 -40.79
CA SER A 841 -28.99 8.61 -39.72
C SER A 841 -29.78 9.89 -39.98
N ALA A 842 -29.09 10.99 -40.30
CA ALA A 842 -29.72 12.27 -40.60
C ALA A 842 -30.63 12.23 -41.85
N LEU A 843 -30.15 11.65 -42.96
CA LEU A 843 -30.91 11.52 -44.21
C LEU A 843 -32.15 10.63 -44.06
N GLY A 844 -32.08 9.62 -43.19
CA GLY A 844 -33.18 8.69 -42.92
C GLY A 844 -34.22 9.22 -41.94
N THR A 845 -33.84 10.07 -40.97
CA THR A 845 -34.75 10.53 -39.91
C THR A 845 -35.23 11.97 -40.06
N ILE A 846 -34.41 12.89 -40.59
CA ILE A 846 -34.76 14.31 -40.65
C ILE A 846 -35.67 14.58 -41.86
N PRO A 847 -36.92 15.05 -41.66
CA PRO A 847 -37.85 15.30 -42.75
C PRO A 847 -37.28 16.32 -43.75
N ARG A 848 -37.44 16.06 -45.05
CA ARG A 848 -37.03 16.92 -46.18
C ARG A 848 -35.51 17.12 -46.35
N LEU A 849 -34.65 16.57 -45.49
CA LEU A 849 -33.20 16.74 -45.59
C LEU A 849 -32.65 16.10 -46.87
N LEU A 850 -32.99 14.83 -47.14
CA LEU A 850 -32.53 14.14 -48.35
C LEU A 850 -32.94 14.87 -49.62
N ARG A 851 -34.18 15.38 -49.67
CA ARG A 851 -34.66 16.17 -50.80
C ARG A 851 -33.80 17.42 -51.03
N MET A 852 -33.45 18.14 -49.96
CA MET A 852 -32.58 19.30 -50.07
C MET A 852 -31.15 18.95 -50.47
N VAL A 853 -30.58 17.87 -49.96
CA VAL A 853 -29.25 17.40 -50.37
C VAL A 853 -29.24 17.07 -51.87
N LEU A 854 -30.26 16.38 -52.38
CA LEU A 854 -30.40 16.10 -53.81
C LEU A 854 -30.55 17.38 -54.64
N GLN A 855 -31.27 18.39 -54.15
CA GLN A 855 -31.42 19.69 -54.85
C GLN A 855 -30.11 20.50 -54.92
N LEU A 856 -29.17 20.25 -54.01
CA LEU A 856 -27.84 20.87 -54.02
C LEU A 856 -26.88 20.18 -54.99
N MET A 857 -27.17 18.95 -55.41
CA MET A 857 -26.38 18.18 -56.38
C MET A 857 -26.65 18.62 -57.83
N GLN A 858 -26.50 19.92 -58.13
CA GLN A 858 -26.72 20.46 -59.47
C GLN A 858 -25.50 20.18 -60.35
N VAL A 859 -25.68 19.31 -61.34
CA VAL A 859 -24.62 18.85 -62.25
C VAL A 859 -24.08 19.98 -63.14
N GLU A 860 -24.90 20.99 -63.43
CA GLU A 860 -24.56 22.11 -64.34
C GLU A 860 -23.53 23.08 -63.75
N ASP A 861 -23.38 23.11 -62.41
CA ASP A 861 -22.46 24.00 -61.68
C ASP A 861 -21.12 23.34 -61.34
N LEU A 862 -20.90 22.09 -61.74
CA LEU A 862 -19.73 21.27 -61.34
C LEU A 862 -18.60 21.28 -62.37
N ASN A 863 -17.36 21.22 -61.87
CA ASN A 863 -16.17 21.01 -62.71
C ASN A 863 -16.07 19.54 -63.15
N GLU A 864 -15.31 19.27 -64.23
CA GLU A 864 -15.11 17.89 -64.72
C GLU A 864 -14.52 16.94 -63.64
N GLU A 865 -13.70 17.46 -62.72
CA GLU A 865 -13.11 16.70 -61.60
C GLU A 865 -14.11 16.35 -60.48
N ASP A 866 -15.21 17.10 -60.38
CA ASP A 866 -16.24 16.94 -59.34
C ASP A 866 -17.31 15.90 -59.76
N LEU A 867 -17.50 15.67 -61.06
CA LEU A 867 -18.52 14.74 -61.58
C LEU A 867 -18.34 13.28 -61.10
N PRO A 868 -17.12 12.70 -61.07
CA PRO A 868 -16.91 11.35 -60.53
C PRO A 868 -17.17 11.25 -59.03
N LEU A 869 -16.85 12.30 -58.27
CA LEU A 869 -17.12 12.37 -56.83
C LEU A 869 -18.63 12.34 -56.57
N LEU A 870 -19.40 13.14 -57.30
CA LEU A 870 -20.86 13.13 -57.22
C LEU A 870 -21.45 11.75 -57.54
N GLY A 871 -20.96 11.11 -58.60
CA GLY A 871 -21.37 9.77 -58.99
C GLY A 871 -21.09 8.71 -57.92
N GLN A 872 -19.95 8.81 -57.23
CA GLN A 872 -19.60 7.95 -56.10
C GLN A 872 -20.51 8.20 -54.88
N ILE A 873 -20.81 9.46 -54.52
CA ILE A 873 -21.76 9.78 -53.42
C ILE A 873 -23.11 9.14 -53.70
N LEU A 874 -23.66 9.36 -54.91
CA LEU A 874 -24.96 8.81 -55.30
C LEU A 874 -24.95 7.27 -55.28
N SER A 875 -23.88 6.64 -55.77
CA SER A 875 -23.73 5.18 -55.73
C SER A 875 -23.75 4.66 -54.29
N MET A 876 -23.02 5.30 -53.36
CA MET A 876 -23.03 4.93 -51.94
C MET A 876 -24.42 5.08 -51.31
N LEU A 877 -25.15 6.17 -51.62
CA LEU A 877 -26.50 6.39 -51.10
C LEU A 877 -27.50 5.35 -51.62
N LEU A 878 -27.42 5.00 -52.91
CA LEU A 878 -28.29 3.99 -53.54
C LEU A 878 -28.01 2.59 -52.99
N GLN A 879 -26.76 2.26 -52.65
CA GLN A 879 -26.42 0.96 -52.04
C GLN A 879 -27.01 0.78 -50.62
N HIS A 880 -27.34 1.87 -49.92
CA HIS A 880 -27.74 1.81 -48.53
C HIS A 880 -29.26 1.56 -48.35
N VAL A 881 -29.62 0.31 -48.04
CA VAL A 881 -31.02 -0.18 -47.96
C VAL A 881 -31.95 0.70 -47.09
N PRO A 882 -31.56 1.16 -45.88
CA PRO A 882 -32.39 2.06 -45.06
C PRO A 882 -32.84 3.37 -45.72
N LEU A 883 -32.15 3.85 -46.76
CA LEU A 883 -32.53 5.08 -47.48
C LEU A 883 -33.46 4.83 -48.67
N HIS A 884 -33.69 3.58 -49.08
CA HIS A 884 -34.46 3.26 -50.30
C HIS A 884 -35.87 3.85 -50.28
N SER A 885 -36.57 3.82 -49.14
CA SER A 885 -37.92 4.40 -49.04
C SER A 885 -37.94 5.92 -49.27
N GLN A 886 -36.96 6.62 -48.70
CA GLN A 886 -36.80 8.08 -48.85
C GLN A 886 -36.30 8.46 -50.25
N LEU A 887 -35.42 7.65 -50.85
CA LEU A 887 -34.93 7.84 -52.22
C LEU A 887 -36.04 7.59 -53.26
N LEU A 888 -36.86 6.56 -53.07
CA LEU A 888 -38.04 6.29 -53.89
C LEU A 888 -39.06 7.44 -53.82
N ALA A 889 -39.24 8.05 -52.64
CA ALA A 889 -40.09 9.24 -52.49
C ALA A 889 -39.57 10.47 -53.27
N ASN A 890 -38.29 10.50 -53.64
CA ASN A 890 -37.65 11.57 -54.41
C ASN A 890 -37.14 11.08 -55.79
N SER A 891 -37.75 10.02 -56.35
CA SER A 891 -37.26 9.36 -57.57
C SER A 891 -37.12 10.29 -58.78
N SER A 892 -37.97 11.33 -58.89
CA SER A 892 -37.90 12.30 -59.98
C SER A 892 -36.62 13.13 -59.96
N LEU A 893 -36.20 13.59 -58.77
CA LEU A 893 -34.96 14.37 -58.61
C LEU A 893 -33.72 13.50 -58.87
N VAL A 894 -33.73 12.26 -58.38
CA VAL A 894 -32.65 11.30 -58.64
C VAL A 894 -32.53 11.00 -60.13
N GLN A 895 -33.67 10.83 -60.82
CA GLN A 895 -33.70 10.61 -62.26
C GLN A 895 -33.17 11.81 -63.06
N GLU A 896 -33.51 13.04 -62.67
CA GLU A 896 -32.98 14.27 -63.27
C GLU A 896 -31.45 14.32 -63.11
N ILE A 897 -30.91 14.15 -61.89
CA ILE A 897 -29.46 14.21 -61.65
C ILE A 897 -28.71 13.16 -62.50
N ILE A 898 -29.22 11.93 -62.59
CA ILE A 898 -28.61 10.87 -63.42
C ILE A 898 -28.70 11.19 -64.92
N GLN A 899 -29.80 11.80 -65.38
CA GLN A 899 -29.93 12.28 -66.77
C GLN A 899 -28.91 13.37 -67.09
N HIS A 900 -28.69 14.31 -66.18
CA HIS A 900 -27.70 15.37 -66.37
C HIS A 900 -26.26 14.81 -66.36
N LEU A 901 -25.93 13.90 -65.42
CA LEU A 901 -24.62 13.22 -65.38
C LEU A 901 -24.34 12.42 -66.66
N THR A 902 -25.31 11.65 -67.15
CA THR A 902 -25.15 10.86 -68.37
C THR A 902 -25.04 11.70 -69.65
N ARG A 903 -25.64 12.88 -69.69
CA ARG A 903 -25.50 13.84 -70.81
C ARG A 903 -24.13 14.52 -70.83
N TYR A 904 -23.61 14.91 -69.68
CA TYR A 904 -22.30 15.56 -69.57
C TYR A 904 -21.13 14.60 -69.86
N CYS A 905 -21.26 13.32 -69.54
CA CYS A 905 -20.20 12.32 -69.73
C CYS A 905 -20.18 11.63 -71.12
N GLN A 906 -20.80 12.18 -72.17
CA GLN A 906 -20.89 11.55 -73.52
C GLN A 906 -19.57 11.49 -74.33
N GLY A 907 -18.41 11.75 -73.71
CA GLY A 907 -17.08 11.61 -74.32
C GLY A 907 -16.60 10.14 -74.46
N ALA A 908 -15.60 9.90 -75.31
CA ALA A 908 -15.20 8.58 -75.83
C ALA A 908 -14.70 7.52 -74.82
N THR A 909 -14.69 7.80 -73.52
CA THR A 909 -14.37 6.83 -72.46
C THR A 909 -15.48 6.83 -71.41
N ARG A 910 -16.44 5.89 -71.52
CA ARG A 910 -17.43 5.63 -70.46
C ARG A 910 -16.65 5.18 -69.20
N GLU A 911 -16.55 6.07 -68.22
CA GLU A 911 -15.81 5.80 -66.99
C GLU A 911 -16.55 4.76 -66.13
N GLN A 912 -15.81 3.84 -65.49
CA GLN A 912 -16.35 2.67 -64.79
C GLN A 912 -17.33 3.01 -63.64
N TRP A 913 -17.15 4.17 -63.00
CA TRP A 913 -18.06 4.63 -61.93
C TRP A 913 -19.46 4.99 -62.46
N LEU A 914 -19.58 5.43 -63.72
CA LEU A 914 -20.88 5.77 -64.32
C LEU A 914 -21.69 4.50 -64.61
N THR A 915 -21.02 3.42 -65.03
CA THR A 915 -21.66 2.10 -65.19
C THR A 915 -22.13 1.52 -63.86
N ASP A 916 -21.34 1.66 -62.80
CA ASP A 916 -21.71 1.21 -61.46
C ASP A 916 -22.92 1.99 -60.92
N LEU A 917 -22.93 3.33 -61.08
CA LEU A 917 -24.05 4.19 -60.71
C LEU A 917 -25.35 3.79 -61.40
N LEU A 918 -25.31 3.56 -62.72
CA LEU A 918 -26.48 3.15 -63.51
C LEU A 918 -27.00 1.76 -63.10
N TYR A 919 -26.09 0.84 -62.76
CA TYR A 919 -26.45 -0.46 -62.20
C TYR A 919 -27.19 -0.30 -60.86
N TYR A 920 -26.63 0.44 -59.90
CA TYR A 920 -27.28 0.67 -58.60
C TYR A 920 -28.61 1.40 -58.72
N TYR A 921 -28.73 2.36 -59.63
CA TYR A 921 -30.00 3.02 -59.92
C TYR A 921 -31.06 2.05 -60.47
N SER A 922 -30.66 1.15 -61.37
CA SER A 922 -31.57 0.15 -61.95
C SER A 922 -32.12 -0.83 -60.89
N VAL A 923 -31.27 -1.21 -59.93
CA VAL A 923 -31.61 -2.12 -58.83
C VAL A 923 -32.57 -1.45 -57.83
N THR A 924 -32.38 -0.15 -57.56
CA THR A 924 -33.05 0.55 -56.45
C THR A 924 -34.32 1.31 -56.86
N VAL A 925 -34.33 1.95 -58.03
CA VAL A 925 -35.42 2.85 -58.46
C VAL A 925 -36.19 2.28 -59.67
N ALA A 926 -35.51 1.59 -60.60
CA ALA A 926 -36.17 1.07 -61.81
C ALA A 926 -37.06 -0.16 -61.55
N HIS A 927 -36.75 -0.97 -60.53
CA HIS A 927 -37.60 -2.12 -60.15
C HIS A 927 -38.86 -1.72 -59.36
N GLY A 928 -38.87 -0.55 -58.70
CA GLY A 928 -40.02 -0.05 -57.92
C GLY A 928 -41.03 0.80 -58.72
N SER A 929 -40.67 1.29 -59.91
CA SER A 929 -41.46 2.23 -60.71
C SER A 929 -42.29 1.59 -61.83
N SER A 930 -42.23 0.26 -62.00
CA SER A 930 -42.94 -0.48 -63.05
C SER A 930 -44.48 -0.43 -63.01
N THR A 931 -45.08 0.21 -61.99
CA THR A 931 -46.53 0.37 -61.89
C THR A 931 -47.11 1.72 -62.32
N ARG A 932 -46.34 2.75 -62.70
CA ARG A 932 -46.94 4.01 -63.24
C ARG A 932 -46.14 4.68 -64.37
N ARG A 933 -46.71 4.53 -65.58
CA ARG A 933 -46.51 5.26 -66.86
C ARG A 933 -45.23 5.01 -67.67
N GLY A 934 -45.43 4.38 -68.83
CA GLY A 934 -45.06 5.00 -70.10
C GLY A 934 -43.61 4.84 -70.58
N ASN A 935 -43.29 3.62 -70.96
CA ASN A 935 -42.28 3.10 -71.90
C ASN A 935 -41.62 4.03 -72.98
N ILE A 936 -41.07 5.20 -72.65
CA ILE A 936 -40.38 6.08 -73.65
C ILE A 936 -38.95 6.53 -73.28
N GLY A 937 -38.42 6.29 -72.07
CA GLY A 937 -37.12 6.87 -71.68
C GLY A 937 -35.84 6.01 -71.81
N LEU A 938 -35.95 4.70 -71.99
CA LEU A 938 -34.79 3.79 -71.86
C LEU A 938 -33.93 3.63 -73.12
N ARG A 939 -34.36 4.19 -74.27
CA ARG A 939 -33.64 4.03 -75.55
C ARG A 939 -32.56 5.08 -75.81
N ASP A 940 -32.59 6.20 -75.09
CA ASP A 940 -31.63 7.32 -75.26
C ASP A 940 -30.52 7.35 -74.19
N MET A 941 -30.45 6.33 -73.32
CA MET A 941 -29.43 6.23 -72.26
C MET A 941 -28.34 5.16 -72.52
N TYR A 942 -28.45 4.37 -73.59
CA TYR A 942 -27.50 3.31 -73.91
C TYR A 942 -26.54 3.67 -75.03
#